data_AF-A0A067U075-F1
#
_entry.id   AF-A0A067U075-F1
#
_cell.length_a   1.000
_cell.length_b   1.000
_cell.length_c   1.000
_cell.angle_alpha   90.00
_cell.angle_beta   90.00
_cell.angle_gamma   90.00
#
_symmetry.space_group_name_H-M   'P 1'
#
loop_
_entity.id
_entity.type
_entity.pdbx_description
1 polymer ?
#
loop_
_entity_poly.entity_id
_entity_poly.type
_entity_poly.pdbx_seq_one_letter_code
_entity_poly.pdbx_strand_id
1 'polypeptide(L)'
;MVSISQLFDAPNCVNFFCHQVKRNELGVQLLSRNLHAQVFKGVSFPAPSRAYVQISREHLQMHGLDPTQTSVLPNTSFRLPALQGSNISEHFHRIGAHAAEPWLTLAKTFASNELPPKPDSWHVQSGWTKYYHMPDGSSYGEHVETPTHDGKPEVMLTFDVETMPKYHPFSIMACAASPNAWYAWISPWLLGESEDPQQLIPLGDSNVSRVIVGHNVAYDRIRLLEEYNVHGTSNRFIDTMSLHVAAHGISSHQRPAWMKYRKSKQAEEEQREEAVEAVMGLMKTAPNIPSADVDADITADDIESKKWEDITSANSLADVAKLHCGIQMDKEIRNDLMTMDPGHIRDNVTDYLDYCANDVYVTHRVYSSTLPSFLAGCPHPVSFAGILTMGSSFLPVDENWEMYLKNAEAICSEMEEKVQTKLKKLAEDAKGLMDGEDHVWKTDPWLCQLDWTPKPRTKKVKPEKPPPVYWPKWYWDATKPKKGMPAGTLEVTVRSRIAPLLLRLSWSGHPLFYSREHGWTFRVPSDSKFQTRWTPVSFYDPADNALSEAVLSGGYIFYKVPHKDGEKANVASPLGKSFVKYAQNGTLKSPGDEAKEALDMNALCSYWISARDRIVNQLVIWQNSQRSLGFPSADESKKYGIILPQMITMGTVTRRAIEKTWLTASNAKKNRVGSELKAMVRAPKGYAIVGADVDSEELWISSCMGDAQFGLHGASAIGWMTLEGTKASGTDLHSKTASILGISRDQAKVFNYSRIYGAGMRHAILLLLQSNPNMLPEEAQKLAENLYASTKGKNTHRTDIFDRKFWFGGTESYLFNKLEEIALSDKPQTPALGCGVTYALSKEYLPAGFGSDYMPSRINWVVQSSGVDYLHLLIVSMSHLIAKYNIDARFLISVHDELRYLVAEEDKYRAALALQIANLWTRSLFAYKLGMDDLPQGVAFFSAVDIDHVLRKEVDMPCVTPSQPIPIPPGESLDITKVLNKTNGGSLRKDGLPMVEEINEDFEGHLDGYIEPNCLSHRSTSAAFLKAQATTDFGEVKGLAQQTTGKRFVGGMSAPKVRRKKAPIGTGEGFDWSEHVEHILSS
;
A
#
# COMPACT_ATOMS: atom_id res chain seq x y z
N MET A 1 -8.21 78.90 20.04
CA MET A 1 -8.59 78.43 21.40
C MET A 1 -10.03 77.99 21.28
N VAL A 2 -10.46 76.74 21.46
CA VAL A 2 -10.19 75.71 22.49
C VAL A 2 -10.39 74.33 21.81
N SER A 3 -9.35 73.49 21.79
CA SER A 3 -9.14 72.24 22.53
C SER A 3 -9.82 70.97 22.01
N ILE A 4 -8.94 70.02 21.67
CA ILE A 4 -9.12 68.63 21.28
C ILE A 4 -9.43 67.82 22.55
N SER A 5 -10.69 67.44 22.81
CA SER A 5 -10.99 66.41 23.83
C SER A 5 -12.43 65.85 23.87
N GLN A 6 -13.31 66.07 22.87
CA GLN A 6 -14.73 65.66 22.99
C GLN A 6 -15.38 64.99 21.76
N LEU A 7 -14.61 64.34 20.88
CA LEU A 7 -15.18 63.58 19.74
C LEU A 7 -14.81 62.09 19.71
N PHE A 8 -14.39 61.52 20.83
CA PHE A 8 -14.32 60.07 21.03
C PHE A 8 -15.51 59.64 21.90
N ASP A 9 -16.66 59.39 21.28
CA ASP A 9 -17.67 58.44 21.77
C ASP A 9 -18.82 58.33 20.76
N ALA A 10 -18.64 57.47 19.76
CA ALA A 10 -19.73 56.89 18.96
C ALA A 10 -19.25 55.57 18.31
N PRO A 11 -19.59 54.39 18.86
CA PRO A 11 -19.21 53.11 18.29
C PRO A 11 -20.28 52.67 17.29
N ASN A 12 -20.29 53.15 16.03
CA ASN A 12 -21.26 52.65 15.04
C ASN A 12 -20.97 53.00 13.56
N CYS A 13 -19.71 53.00 13.09
CA CYS A 13 -19.42 53.25 11.66
C CYS A 13 -18.21 52.48 11.08
N VAL A 14 -17.97 51.23 11.51
CA VAL A 14 -16.94 50.36 10.86
C VAL A 14 -17.50 49.00 10.36
N ASN A 15 -18.75 48.65 10.67
CA ASN A 15 -19.32 47.33 10.35
C ASN A 15 -20.16 47.24 9.05
N PHE A 16 -20.00 48.18 8.11
CA PHE A 16 -20.86 48.22 6.89
C PHE A 16 -20.18 47.89 5.55
N PHE A 17 -18.92 47.42 5.54
CA PHE A 17 -18.33 46.78 4.35
C PHE A 17 -18.50 45.26 4.41
N CYS A 18 -19.71 44.84 4.03
CA CYS A 18 -20.13 43.55 3.45
C CYS A 18 -19.16 42.35 3.52
N HIS A 19 -19.52 41.34 4.31
CA HIS A 19 -19.03 39.95 4.26
C HIS A 19 -19.35 39.26 2.92
N GLN A 20 -18.80 39.73 1.80
CA GLN A 20 -19.03 39.10 0.50
C GLN A 20 -18.09 37.90 0.32
N VAL A 21 -18.66 36.71 0.24
CA VAL A 21 -17.94 35.46 -0.05
C VAL A 21 -17.26 35.57 -1.42
N LYS A 22 -15.93 35.40 -1.47
CA LYS A 22 -15.21 35.42 -2.75
C LYS A 22 -15.49 34.12 -3.52
N ARG A 23 -15.93 34.28 -4.76
CA ARG A 23 -16.04 33.20 -5.75
C ARG A 23 -15.18 33.49 -6.97
N ASN A 24 -14.77 32.43 -7.66
CA ASN A 24 -14.14 32.53 -8.97
C ASN A 24 -15.17 32.61 -10.11
N GLU A 25 -14.70 32.69 -11.35
CA GLU A 25 -15.52 32.83 -12.56
C GLU A 25 -16.42 31.62 -12.86
N LEU A 26 -16.21 30.50 -12.15
CA LEU A 26 -16.95 29.24 -12.25
C LEU A 26 -17.77 28.96 -10.99
N GLY A 27 -17.95 29.99 -10.15
CA GLY A 27 -18.79 29.93 -8.96
C GLY A 27 -18.13 29.25 -7.76
N VAL A 28 -16.92 28.69 -7.88
CA VAL A 28 -16.26 28.00 -6.75
C VAL A 28 -15.94 28.99 -5.65
N GLN A 29 -16.33 28.66 -4.41
CA GLN A 29 -16.03 29.48 -3.24
C GLN A 29 -14.54 29.36 -2.87
N LEU A 30 -13.83 30.49 -2.84
CA LEU A 30 -12.41 30.58 -2.51
C LEU A 30 -12.20 30.96 -1.04
N LEU A 31 -10.96 30.91 -0.57
CA LEU A 31 -10.59 31.36 0.77
C LEU A 31 -11.10 32.78 1.06
N SER A 32 -11.36 33.05 2.34
CA SER A 32 -11.54 34.43 2.80
C SER A 32 -10.30 35.25 2.44
N ARG A 33 -10.49 36.53 2.08
CA ARG A 33 -9.36 37.38 1.67
C ARG A 33 -8.30 37.53 2.77
N ASN A 34 -8.72 37.41 4.04
CA ASN A 34 -7.82 37.43 5.18
C ASN A 34 -6.95 36.16 5.27
N LEU A 35 -7.49 34.96 5.05
CA LEU A 35 -6.68 33.73 4.98
C LEU A 35 -5.80 33.72 3.74
N HIS A 36 -6.34 34.12 2.59
CA HIS A 36 -5.60 34.24 1.33
C HIS A 36 -4.35 35.11 1.49
N ALA A 37 -4.49 36.29 2.09
CA ALA A 37 -3.37 37.21 2.31
C ALA A 37 -2.27 36.63 3.22
N GLN A 38 -2.63 35.78 4.19
CA GLN A 38 -1.68 35.14 5.11
C GLN A 38 -0.92 33.96 4.48
N VAL A 39 -1.58 33.21 3.59
CA VAL A 39 -1.01 31.99 2.97
C VAL A 39 -0.27 32.29 1.67
N PHE A 40 -0.86 33.10 0.79
CA PHE A 40 -0.27 33.42 -0.51
C PHE A 40 0.57 34.71 -0.48
N LYS A 41 0.53 35.51 0.60
CA LYS A 41 1.38 36.71 0.83
C LYS A 41 1.47 37.66 -0.38
N GLY A 42 0.37 37.86 -1.09
CA GLY A 42 0.32 38.77 -2.25
C GLY A 42 0.94 38.21 -3.54
N VAL A 43 1.35 36.94 -3.56
CA VAL A 43 1.61 36.22 -4.81
C VAL A 43 0.35 36.25 -5.65
N SER A 44 0.50 36.67 -6.91
CA SER A 44 -0.55 36.53 -7.91
C SER A 44 0.03 36.04 -9.22
N PHE A 45 -0.69 35.13 -9.87
CA PHE A 45 -0.37 34.66 -11.21
C PHE A 45 -1.21 35.43 -12.24
N PRO A 46 -0.81 35.45 -13.52
CA PRO A 46 -1.64 36.06 -14.56
C PRO A 46 -3.03 35.44 -14.56
N ALA A 47 -4.09 36.26 -14.65
CA ALA A 47 -5.45 35.74 -14.72
C ALA A 47 -5.64 34.87 -15.99
N PRO A 48 -6.49 33.83 -15.95
CA PRO A 48 -6.84 33.06 -17.13
C PRO A 48 -7.44 33.97 -18.21
N SER A 49 -7.11 33.71 -19.47
CA SER A 49 -7.70 34.47 -20.58
C SER A 49 -9.22 34.26 -20.62
N ARG A 50 -9.96 35.25 -21.15
CA ARG A 50 -11.42 35.12 -21.33
C ARG A 50 -11.81 33.88 -22.14
N ALA A 51 -10.97 33.50 -23.11
CA ALA A 51 -11.18 32.29 -23.90
C ALA A 51 -11.12 31.01 -23.05
N TYR A 52 -10.22 30.95 -22.06
CA TYR A 52 -10.05 29.78 -21.20
C TYR A 52 -11.25 29.60 -20.28
N VAL A 53 -11.71 30.71 -19.67
CA VAL A 53 -12.92 30.72 -18.85
C VAL A 53 -14.15 30.32 -19.67
N GLN A 54 -14.26 30.80 -20.91
CA GLN A 54 -15.37 30.45 -21.79
C GLN A 54 -15.37 28.96 -22.17
N ILE A 55 -14.21 28.40 -22.56
CA ILE A 55 -14.06 26.97 -22.86
C ILE A 55 -14.45 26.12 -21.64
N SER A 56 -14.02 26.53 -20.44
CA SER A 56 -14.40 25.84 -19.20
C SER A 56 -15.91 25.85 -18.98
N ARG A 57 -16.58 27.01 -19.10
CA ARG A 57 -18.03 27.11 -18.95
C ARG A 57 -18.79 26.25 -19.96
N GLU A 58 -18.37 26.26 -21.22
CA GLU A 58 -18.95 25.41 -22.28
C GLU A 58 -18.75 23.92 -21.96
N HIS A 59 -17.57 23.53 -21.47
CA HIS A 59 -17.29 22.16 -21.04
C HIS A 59 -18.17 21.72 -19.86
N LEU A 60 -18.34 22.57 -18.85
CA LEU A 60 -19.22 22.28 -17.71
C LEU A 60 -20.68 22.11 -18.17
N GLN A 61 -21.17 23.03 -19.00
CA GLN A 61 -22.52 22.97 -19.57
C GLN A 61 -22.75 21.70 -20.39
N MET A 62 -21.77 21.30 -21.21
CA MET A 62 -21.82 20.06 -22.00
C MET A 62 -22.03 18.81 -21.14
N HIS A 63 -21.50 18.82 -19.93
CA HIS A 63 -21.64 17.72 -18.98
C HIS A 63 -22.77 17.92 -17.95
N GLY A 64 -23.65 18.90 -18.17
CA GLY A 64 -24.79 19.17 -17.30
C GLY A 64 -24.39 19.66 -15.91
N LEU A 65 -23.29 20.41 -15.81
CA LEU A 65 -22.82 21.04 -14.58
C LEU A 65 -23.11 22.55 -14.68
N ASP A 66 -23.75 23.10 -13.65
CA ASP A 66 -24.16 24.51 -13.61
C ASP A 66 -23.32 25.28 -12.57
N PRO A 67 -22.37 26.12 -13.01
CA PRO A 67 -21.55 26.98 -12.15
C PRO A 67 -22.34 27.94 -11.25
N THR A 68 -23.64 28.12 -11.47
CA THR A 68 -24.49 28.95 -10.60
C THR A 68 -25.06 28.18 -9.40
N GLN A 69 -25.07 26.84 -9.46
CA GLN A 69 -25.61 25.95 -8.43
C GLN A 69 -24.50 25.44 -7.50
N THR A 70 -23.69 26.36 -6.97
CA THR A 70 -22.57 26.05 -6.08
C THR A 70 -22.98 26.14 -4.61
N SER A 71 -22.35 25.31 -3.79
CA SER A 71 -22.56 25.31 -2.34
C SER A 71 -22.11 26.65 -1.72
N VAL A 72 -22.77 27.08 -0.65
CA VAL A 72 -22.36 28.24 0.15
C VAL A 72 -21.83 27.72 1.47
N LEU A 73 -20.51 27.86 1.67
CA LEU A 73 -19.82 27.43 2.88
C LEU A 73 -19.65 28.62 3.84
N PRO A 74 -19.54 28.38 5.16
CA PRO A 74 -19.21 29.42 6.12
C PRO A 74 -17.93 30.17 5.72
N ASN A 75 -17.98 31.50 5.75
CA ASN A 75 -16.82 32.35 5.46
C ASN A 75 -15.84 32.30 6.64
N THR A 76 -14.95 31.30 6.63
CA THR A 76 -14.02 31.04 7.74
C THR A 76 -12.82 31.99 7.65
N SER A 77 -12.49 32.62 8.77
CA SER A 77 -11.36 33.54 8.86
C SER A 77 -10.81 33.54 10.28
N PHE A 78 -9.50 33.37 10.44
CA PHE A 78 -8.78 33.46 11.70
C PHE A 78 -7.30 33.75 11.42
N ARG A 79 -6.52 34.02 12.46
CA ARG A 79 -5.09 34.31 12.32
C ARG A 79 -4.30 33.00 12.27
N LEU A 80 -3.52 32.81 11.22
CA LEU A 80 -2.62 31.68 11.04
C LEU A 80 -1.25 31.96 11.66
N PRO A 81 -0.50 30.91 12.03
CA PRO A 81 0.93 31.01 12.29
C PRO A 81 1.66 31.68 11.13
N ALA A 82 2.66 32.52 11.44
CA ALA A 82 3.48 33.16 10.43
C ALA A 82 4.25 32.12 9.60
N LEU A 83 4.15 32.23 8.27
CA LEU A 83 4.94 31.41 7.35
C LEU A 83 6.43 31.72 7.48
N GLN A 84 7.24 30.66 7.51
CA GLN A 84 8.70 30.68 7.44
C GLN A 84 9.20 30.97 6.02
N GLY A 85 9.01 32.18 5.51
CA GLY A 85 9.46 32.59 4.17
C GLY A 85 8.51 33.57 3.48
N SER A 86 8.87 33.97 2.26
CA SER A 86 8.11 34.95 1.48
C SER A 86 6.79 34.41 0.92
N ASN A 87 6.70 33.09 0.73
CA ASN A 87 5.55 32.39 0.18
C ASN A 87 5.47 30.95 0.72
N ILE A 88 4.41 30.23 0.35
CA ILE A 88 4.16 28.86 0.84
C ILE A 88 5.23 27.85 0.37
N SER A 89 5.85 28.05 -0.80
CA SER A 89 6.91 27.17 -1.31
C SER A 89 8.20 27.32 -0.49
N GLU A 90 8.63 28.55 -0.20
CA GLU A 90 9.74 28.79 0.72
C GLU A 90 9.46 28.26 2.13
N HIS A 91 8.23 28.45 2.62
CA HIS A 91 7.80 27.91 3.91
C HIS A 91 8.09 26.43 4.04
N PHE A 92 7.60 25.62 3.09
CA PHE A 92 7.82 24.17 3.12
C PHE A 92 9.27 23.75 2.95
N HIS A 93 10.04 24.46 2.13
CA HIS A 93 11.47 24.17 2.01
C HIS A 93 12.19 24.40 3.34
N ARG A 94 11.91 25.53 4.00
CA ARG A 94 12.51 25.91 5.28
C ARG A 94 12.12 24.99 6.43
N ILE A 95 10.83 24.74 6.65
CA ILE A 95 10.40 23.84 7.72
C ILE A 95 10.82 22.40 7.44
N GLY A 96 10.90 22.00 6.17
CA GLY A 96 11.43 20.70 5.76
C GLY A 96 12.91 20.57 6.05
N ALA A 97 13.72 21.59 5.72
CA ALA A 97 15.14 21.63 6.04
C ALA A 97 15.37 21.60 7.55
N HIS A 98 14.62 22.40 8.31
CA HIS A 98 14.70 22.41 9.77
C HIS A 98 14.34 21.04 10.37
N ALA A 99 13.25 20.40 9.92
CA ALA A 99 12.84 19.08 10.41
C ALA A 99 13.79 17.95 9.98
N ALA A 100 14.56 18.14 8.93
CA ALA A 100 15.55 17.18 8.44
C ALA A 100 16.86 17.22 9.24
N GLU A 101 17.21 18.37 9.84
CA GLU A 101 18.45 18.56 10.58
C GLU A 101 18.31 18.21 12.07
N PRO A 102 19.37 17.71 12.73
CA PRO A 102 20.73 17.47 12.21
C PRO A 102 20.91 16.16 11.42
N TRP A 103 19.85 15.35 11.29
CA TRP A 103 19.93 13.99 10.74
C TRP A 103 20.33 13.94 9.27
N LEU A 104 19.97 14.94 8.47
CA LEU A 104 20.38 15.01 7.07
C LEU A 104 21.89 15.24 6.93
N THR A 105 22.46 16.14 7.74
CA THR A 105 23.91 16.35 7.79
C THR A 105 24.63 15.11 8.27
N LEU A 106 24.15 14.48 9.36
CA LEU A 106 24.73 13.24 9.87
C LEU A 106 24.66 12.12 8.82
N ALA A 107 23.54 11.97 8.13
CA ALA A 107 23.37 10.95 7.09
C ALA A 107 24.33 11.15 5.91
N LYS A 108 24.42 12.38 5.39
CA LYS A 108 25.35 12.69 4.29
C LYS A 108 26.80 12.46 4.69
N THR A 109 27.16 12.86 5.91
CA THR A 109 28.51 12.66 6.46
C THR A 109 28.81 11.17 6.55
N PHE A 110 27.92 10.38 7.17
CA PHE A 110 28.13 8.96 7.37
C PHE A 110 28.24 8.16 6.07
N ALA A 111 27.45 8.51 5.05
CA ALA A 111 27.52 7.92 3.72
C ALA A 111 28.85 8.21 2.99
N SER A 112 29.61 9.21 3.43
CA SER A 112 30.93 9.56 2.89
C SER A 112 32.10 9.00 3.72
N ASN A 113 31.85 8.53 4.94
CA ASN A 113 32.86 7.90 5.79
C ASN A 113 33.09 6.45 5.38
N GLU A 114 34.33 5.98 5.49
CA GLU A 114 34.64 4.56 5.49
C GLU A 114 34.53 4.01 6.91
N LEU A 115 34.05 2.77 7.05
CA LEU A 115 34.04 2.07 8.33
C LEU A 115 35.46 1.60 8.67
N PRO A 116 35.83 1.54 9.97
CA PRO A 116 37.08 0.94 10.39
C PRO A 116 37.13 -0.55 10.00
N PRO A 117 38.34 -1.16 9.94
CA PRO A 117 38.48 -2.59 9.70
C PRO A 117 37.61 -3.41 10.65
N LYS A 118 37.05 -4.51 10.15
CA LYS A 118 36.26 -5.44 10.96
C LYS A 118 37.19 -6.11 11.99
N PRO A 119 36.71 -6.38 13.23
CA PRO A 119 37.50 -7.11 14.22
C PRO A 119 37.86 -8.53 13.73
N ASP A 120 39.08 -8.97 14.01
CA ASP A 120 39.54 -10.34 13.72
C ASP A 120 39.07 -11.37 14.77
N SER A 121 38.63 -10.90 15.94
CA SER A 121 38.18 -11.75 17.03
C SER A 121 37.12 -11.05 17.88
N TRP A 122 36.19 -11.83 18.43
CA TRP A 122 35.09 -11.34 19.26
C TRP A 122 35.24 -11.79 20.71
N HIS A 123 35.01 -10.89 21.66
CA HIS A 123 34.88 -11.20 23.08
C HIS A 123 33.46 -11.70 23.37
N VAL A 124 33.35 -12.92 23.88
CA VAL A 124 32.07 -13.54 24.22
C VAL A 124 31.69 -13.17 25.66
N GLN A 125 30.93 -12.08 25.80
CA GLN A 125 30.37 -11.60 27.07
C GLN A 125 29.03 -10.90 26.82
N SER A 126 28.14 -10.88 27.82
CA SER A 126 26.85 -10.22 27.70
C SER A 126 26.96 -8.70 27.64
N GLY A 127 25.99 -8.05 26.99
CA GLY A 127 26.00 -6.61 26.78
C GLY A 127 26.93 -6.17 25.64
N TRP A 128 27.26 -4.88 25.59
CA TRP A 128 28.04 -4.30 24.50
C TRP A 128 29.55 -4.46 24.72
N THR A 129 30.26 -4.82 23.65
CA THR A 129 31.72 -4.72 23.56
C THR A 129 32.08 -3.86 22.36
N LYS A 130 32.92 -2.85 22.58
CA LYS A 130 33.48 -1.96 21.56
C LYS A 130 34.83 -2.51 21.08
N TYR A 131 35.06 -2.46 19.77
CA TYR A 131 36.30 -2.84 19.11
C TYR A 131 36.80 -1.67 18.27
N TYR A 132 38.01 -1.19 18.57
CA TYR A 132 38.58 -0.03 17.89
C TYR A 132 40.05 -0.27 17.56
N HIS A 133 40.50 0.38 16.48
CA HIS A 133 41.87 0.30 15.99
C HIS A 133 42.64 1.56 16.35
N MET A 134 43.87 1.39 16.81
CA MET A 134 44.80 2.48 17.02
C MET A 134 45.55 2.81 15.72
N PRO A 135 46.10 4.03 15.58
CA PRO A 135 46.90 4.41 14.41
C PRO A 135 48.15 3.54 14.17
N ASP A 136 48.62 2.81 15.19
CA ASP A 136 49.74 1.87 15.09
C ASP A 136 49.34 0.49 14.53
N GLY A 137 48.05 0.29 14.20
CA GLY A 137 47.50 -0.95 13.66
C GLY A 137 47.03 -1.95 14.71
N SER A 138 47.23 -1.68 16.01
CA SER A 138 46.70 -2.54 17.08
C SER A 138 45.19 -2.40 17.24
N SER A 139 44.52 -3.49 17.65
CA SER A 139 43.08 -3.52 17.92
C SER A 139 42.81 -3.84 19.39
N TYR A 140 41.81 -3.18 19.97
CA TYR A 140 41.41 -3.37 21.38
C TYR A 140 39.91 -3.59 21.50
N GLY A 141 39.53 -4.49 22.40
CA GLY A 141 38.16 -4.72 22.82
C GLY A 141 37.92 -4.20 24.23
N GLU A 142 36.91 -3.34 24.43
CA GLU A 142 36.51 -2.86 25.75
C GLU A 142 35.00 -3.01 25.97
N HIS A 143 34.61 -3.39 27.20
CA HIS A 143 33.19 -3.47 27.55
C HIS A 143 32.63 -2.06 27.72
N VAL A 144 31.45 -1.81 27.16
CA VAL A 144 30.74 -0.53 27.26
C VAL A 144 29.28 -0.78 27.60
N GLU A 145 28.62 0.15 28.28
CA GLU A 145 27.19 0.01 28.55
C GLU A 145 26.35 0.26 27.29
N THR A 146 26.81 1.18 26.44
CA THR A 146 26.16 1.60 25.20
C THR A 146 27.21 2.03 24.17
N PRO A 147 26.90 2.03 22.85
CA PRO A 147 27.85 2.45 21.82
C PRO A 147 28.37 3.88 22.03
N THR A 148 29.62 3.98 22.48
CA THR A 148 30.30 5.23 22.86
C THR A 148 31.76 5.19 22.46
N HIS A 149 32.31 6.31 22.01
CA HIS A 149 33.73 6.47 21.69
C HIS A 149 34.28 7.71 22.40
N ASP A 150 35.42 7.58 23.08
CA ASP A 150 36.04 8.65 23.89
C ASP A 150 35.06 9.35 24.85
N GLY A 151 34.20 8.57 25.51
CA GLY A 151 33.19 9.07 26.44
C GLY A 151 32.02 9.80 25.79
N LYS A 152 31.93 9.82 24.46
CA LYS A 152 30.83 10.44 23.71
C LYS A 152 29.94 9.37 23.07
N PRO A 153 28.60 9.53 23.11
CA PRO A 153 27.69 8.66 22.39
C PRO A 153 27.95 8.66 20.89
N GLU A 154 27.89 7.49 20.26
CA GLU A 154 27.93 7.40 18.80
C GLU A 154 26.66 8.01 18.19
N VAL A 155 26.84 8.82 17.15
CA VAL A 155 25.73 9.54 16.47
C VAL A 155 25.41 8.99 15.08
N MET A 156 26.30 8.16 14.53
CA MET A 156 26.18 7.55 13.20
C MET A 156 26.49 6.06 13.33
N LEU A 157 25.48 5.23 13.11
CA LEU A 157 25.59 3.78 13.27
C LEU A 157 24.97 3.06 12.08
N THR A 158 25.65 2.04 11.54
CA THR A 158 24.99 0.95 10.83
C THR A 158 24.75 -0.18 11.82
N PHE A 159 23.57 -0.79 11.79
CA PHE A 159 23.10 -1.67 12.85
C PHE A 159 22.27 -2.83 12.29
N ASP A 160 22.48 -4.02 12.83
CA ASP A 160 21.77 -5.25 12.48
C ASP A 160 21.58 -6.15 13.71
N VAL A 161 20.46 -6.87 13.77
CA VAL A 161 20.08 -7.70 14.93
C VAL A 161 19.67 -9.10 14.51
N GLU A 162 20.22 -10.09 15.20
CA GLU A 162 19.83 -11.48 15.02
C GLU A 162 18.92 -11.99 16.15
N THR A 163 17.97 -12.86 15.76
CA THR A 163 16.97 -13.45 16.66
C THR A 163 16.81 -14.94 16.40
N MET A 164 16.16 -15.66 17.34
CA MET A 164 15.79 -17.07 17.16
C MET A 164 14.25 -17.25 17.21
N PRO A 165 13.53 -17.01 16.10
CA PRO A 165 12.07 -16.93 16.08
C PRO A 165 11.34 -18.19 16.55
N LYS A 166 11.99 -19.36 16.48
CA LYS A 166 11.48 -20.63 17.00
C LYS A 166 11.29 -20.60 18.53
N TYR A 167 12.07 -19.78 19.23
CA TYR A 167 12.07 -19.67 20.69
C TYR A 167 11.38 -18.38 21.12
N HIS A 168 11.84 -17.22 20.65
CA HIS A 168 11.27 -15.91 20.98
C HIS A 168 11.66 -14.83 19.96
N PRO A 169 10.95 -13.69 19.90
CA PRO A 169 11.21 -12.63 18.92
C PRO A 169 12.29 -11.61 19.31
N PHE A 170 12.80 -11.67 20.56
CA PHE A 170 13.83 -10.77 21.10
C PHE A 170 15.22 -11.05 20.55
N SER A 171 16.10 -10.06 20.67
CA SER A 171 17.49 -10.10 20.20
C SER A 171 18.32 -11.13 20.97
N ILE A 172 19.12 -11.90 20.22
CA ILE A 172 20.12 -12.79 20.80
C ILE A 172 21.54 -12.24 20.63
N MET A 173 21.79 -11.48 19.56
CA MET A 173 23.00 -10.73 19.33
C MET A 173 22.73 -9.58 18.36
N ALA A 174 23.63 -8.60 18.31
CA ALA A 174 23.59 -7.50 17.36
C ALA A 174 25.00 -6.99 17.07
N CYS A 175 25.20 -6.46 15.86
CA CYS A 175 26.42 -5.75 15.50
C CYS A 175 26.08 -4.30 15.14
N ALA A 176 26.99 -3.40 15.48
CA ALA A 176 26.95 -2.02 15.02
C ALA A 176 28.33 -1.55 14.55
N ALA A 177 28.36 -0.63 13.60
CA ALA A 177 29.58 0.04 13.16
C ALA A 177 29.36 1.54 13.06
N SER A 178 30.31 2.31 13.60
CA SER A 178 30.41 3.76 13.44
C SER A 178 31.68 4.10 12.65
N PRO A 179 31.90 5.37 12.28
CA PRO A 179 33.20 5.80 11.76
C PRO A 179 34.37 5.59 12.72
N ASN A 180 34.10 5.39 14.02
CA ASN A 180 35.14 5.32 15.05
C ASN A 180 35.45 3.88 15.50
N ALA A 181 34.46 2.99 15.51
CA ALA A 181 34.61 1.64 16.08
C ALA A 181 33.51 0.67 15.61
N TRP A 182 33.77 -0.62 15.84
CA TRP A 182 32.78 -1.71 15.78
C TRP A 182 32.23 -2.01 17.17
N TYR A 183 31.02 -2.53 17.24
CA TYR A 183 30.34 -2.89 18.48
C TYR A 183 29.61 -4.21 18.30
N ALA A 184 29.71 -5.11 19.27
CA ALA A 184 28.89 -6.32 19.33
C ALA A 184 28.13 -6.37 20.64
N TRP A 185 26.84 -6.69 20.57
CA TRP A 185 25.99 -6.96 21.73
C TRP A 185 25.62 -8.43 21.77
N ILE A 186 25.76 -9.07 22.92
CA ILE A 186 25.33 -10.47 23.13
C ILE A 186 24.30 -10.53 24.26
N SER A 187 23.21 -11.26 24.02
CA SER A 187 22.15 -11.43 25.01
C SER A 187 22.63 -12.29 26.18
N PRO A 188 22.38 -11.87 27.44
CA PRO A 188 22.64 -12.72 28.60
C PRO A 188 21.82 -14.02 28.57
N TRP A 189 20.68 -14.05 27.86
CA TRP A 189 19.89 -15.27 27.67
C TRP A 189 20.62 -16.30 26.80
N LEU A 190 21.25 -15.85 25.70
CA LEU A 190 22.00 -16.75 24.81
C LEU A 190 23.20 -17.38 25.53
N LEU A 191 23.86 -16.62 26.42
CA LEU A 191 24.98 -17.11 27.22
C LEU A 191 24.55 -18.01 28.39
N GLY A 192 23.25 -18.07 28.71
CA GLY A 192 22.72 -18.82 29.86
C GLY A 192 22.92 -18.10 31.20
N GLU A 193 23.15 -16.80 31.18
CA GLU A 193 23.28 -15.93 32.37
C GLU A 193 21.90 -15.48 32.88
N SER A 194 20.89 -15.48 32.01
CA SER A 194 19.51 -15.13 32.33
C SER A 194 18.52 -16.13 31.74
N GLU A 195 17.49 -16.48 32.50
CA GLU A 195 16.34 -17.26 32.01
C GLU A 195 15.32 -16.40 31.27
N ASP A 196 15.41 -15.06 31.37
CA ASP A 196 14.48 -14.14 30.71
C ASP A 196 14.92 -13.82 29.28
N PRO A 197 14.18 -14.29 28.25
CA PRO A 197 14.50 -13.98 26.86
C PRO A 197 14.16 -12.54 26.46
N GLN A 198 13.44 -11.76 27.28
CA GLN A 198 12.91 -10.43 26.92
C GLN A 198 13.94 -9.30 27.00
N GLN A 199 15.13 -9.55 26.44
CA GLN A 199 16.25 -8.63 26.39
C GLN A 199 16.06 -7.61 25.25
N LEU A 200 16.24 -6.33 25.56
CA LEU A 200 16.25 -5.23 24.60
C LEU A 200 17.64 -4.59 24.60
N ILE A 201 18.06 -4.10 23.44
CA ILE A 201 19.39 -3.55 23.22
C ILE A 201 19.38 -2.05 23.56
N PRO A 202 20.19 -1.58 24.53
CA PRO A 202 20.29 -0.15 24.84
C PRO A 202 21.24 0.55 23.87
N LEU A 203 20.85 1.71 23.33
CA LEU A 203 21.73 2.60 22.57
C LEU A 203 22.14 3.86 23.36
N GLY A 204 21.60 4.05 24.56
CA GLY A 204 21.98 5.13 25.48
C GLY A 204 21.02 6.31 25.43
N ASP A 205 21.52 7.52 25.70
CA ASP A 205 20.66 8.69 25.91
C ASP A 205 19.73 8.97 24.71
N SER A 206 18.42 8.94 24.95
CA SER A 206 17.37 9.17 23.95
C SER A 206 17.38 10.59 23.37
N ASN A 207 18.03 11.56 24.02
CA ASN A 207 18.07 12.95 23.57
C ASN A 207 19.14 13.21 22.50
N VAL A 208 20.12 12.31 22.37
CA VAL A 208 21.17 12.42 21.36
C VAL A 208 20.58 12.19 19.98
N SER A 209 20.78 13.15 19.07
CA SER A 209 20.41 12.99 17.66
C SER A 209 21.31 11.97 16.99
N ARG A 210 20.76 10.77 16.74
CA ARG A 210 21.47 9.67 16.07
C ARG A 210 20.81 9.30 14.75
N VAL A 211 21.63 8.97 13.76
CA VAL A 211 21.20 8.30 12.53
C VAL A 211 21.59 6.83 12.62
N ILE A 212 20.60 5.95 12.51
CA ILE A 212 20.78 4.49 12.54
C ILE A 212 20.39 3.95 11.18
N VAL A 213 21.35 3.36 10.48
CA VAL A 213 21.20 2.80 9.14
C VAL A 213 21.05 1.29 9.26
N GLY A 214 20.05 0.72 8.59
CA GLY A 214 19.86 -0.72 8.51
C GLY A 214 19.23 -1.14 7.19
N HIS A 215 19.12 -2.44 6.96
CA HIS A 215 18.38 -2.98 5.83
C HIS A 215 17.12 -3.67 6.33
N ASN A 216 15.94 -3.20 5.93
CA ASN A 216 14.69 -3.53 6.61
C ASN A 216 14.75 -3.16 8.11
N VAL A 217 15.34 -1.99 8.40
CA VAL A 217 15.73 -1.51 9.74
C VAL A 217 14.59 -1.51 10.77
N ALA A 218 13.34 -1.47 10.31
CA ALA A 218 12.19 -1.53 11.21
C ALA A 218 12.11 -2.88 11.95
N TYR A 219 12.68 -3.95 11.38
CA TYR A 219 12.92 -5.21 12.10
C TYR A 219 13.89 -4.96 13.26
N ASP A 220 15.06 -4.38 13.02
CA ASP A 220 16.06 -4.17 14.07
C ASP A 220 15.56 -3.20 15.15
N ARG A 221 14.85 -2.15 14.74
CA ARG A 221 14.28 -1.11 15.59
C ARG A 221 13.43 -1.67 16.74
N ILE A 222 12.61 -2.69 16.50
CA ILE A 222 11.73 -3.23 17.57
C ILE A 222 12.51 -3.93 18.69
N ARG A 223 13.84 -4.06 18.58
CA ARG A 223 14.70 -4.64 19.63
C ARG A 223 15.44 -3.57 20.43
N LEU A 224 15.27 -2.29 20.11
CA LEU A 224 15.92 -1.19 20.79
C LEU A 224 15.10 -0.72 21.99
N LEU A 225 15.76 -0.57 23.14
CA LEU A 225 15.11 -0.25 24.41
C LEU A 225 14.44 1.13 24.37
N GLU A 226 15.17 2.14 23.90
CA GLU A 226 14.76 3.55 23.98
C GLU A 226 13.53 3.88 23.13
N GLU A 227 13.27 3.09 22.09
CA GLU A 227 12.14 3.29 21.18
C GLU A 227 10.78 3.03 21.86
N TYR A 228 10.78 2.31 22.98
CA TYR A 228 9.62 1.99 23.81
C TYR A 228 9.38 3.02 24.92
N ASN A 229 9.29 4.29 24.55
CA ASN A 229 8.88 5.39 25.43
C ASN A 229 7.61 6.06 24.87
N VAL A 230 6.85 6.86 25.63
CA VAL A 230 5.74 7.67 25.11
C VAL A 230 6.23 8.98 24.48
N HIS A 231 7.26 9.62 25.02
CA HIS A 231 7.77 10.93 24.59
C HIS A 231 8.66 10.88 23.34
N GLY A 232 9.09 9.68 22.94
CA GLY A 232 9.92 9.46 21.74
C GLY A 232 11.41 9.65 21.98
N THR A 233 12.18 9.53 20.91
CA THR A 233 13.65 9.61 20.92
C THR A 233 14.12 10.54 19.81
N SER A 234 15.39 10.95 19.90
CA SER A 234 16.13 11.65 18.84
C SER A 234 16.84 10.68 17.88
N ASN A 235 16.62 9.37 18.03
CA ASN A 235 17.07 8.38 17.05
C ASN A 235 16.22 8.48 15.78
N ARG A 236 16.85 8.40 14.61
CA ARG A 236 16.17 8.33 13.32
C ARG A 236 16.75 7.21 12.48
N PHE A 237 15.84 6.43 11.91
CA PHE A 237 16.18 5.22 11.18
C PHE A 237 16.16 5.46 9.67
N ILE A 238 17.22 5.03 8.99
CA ILE A 238 17.33 5.07 7.54
C ILE A 238 17.37 3.63 7.04
N ASP A 239 16.34 3.27 6.28
CA ASP A 239 16.21 1.95 5.69
C ASP A 239 16.78 1.92 4.27
N THR A 240 17.87 1.21 4.06
CA THR A 240 18.49 1.05 2.74
C THR A 240 17.55 0.37 1.73
N MET A 241 16.63 -0.50 2.19
CA MET A 241 15.61 -1.08 1.32
C MET A 241 14.66 0.00 0.80
N SER A 242 14.19 0.90 1.66
CA SER A 242 13.33 2.03 1.27
C SER A 242 14.02 2.98 0.29
N LEU A 243 15.30 3.32 0.53
CA LEU A 243 16.10 4.14 -0.38
C LEU A 243 16.24 3.46 -1.75
N HIS A 244 16.57 2.17 -1.76
CA HIS A 244 16.66 1.36 -2.97
C HIS A 244 15.33 1.32 -3.73
N VAL A 245 14.21 1.04 -3.07
CA VAL A 245 12.91 0.93 -3.74
C VAL A 245 12.48 2.26 -4.36
N ALA A 246 12.73 3.37 -3.67
CA ALA A 246 12.41 4.70 -4.17
C ALA A 246 13.19 5.05 -5.45
N ALA A 247 14.48 4.70 -5.51
CA ALA A 247 15.35 5.05 -6.63
C ALA A 247 15.41 3.99 -7.74
N HIS A 248 15.46 2.72 -7.39
CA HIS A 248 15.78 1.59 -8.29
C HIS A 248 14.78 0.42 -8.17
N GLY A 249 13.67 0.57 -7.45
CA GLY A 249 12.71 -0.52 -7.25
C GLY A 249 11.95 -0.93 -8.52
N ILE A 250 11.53 -2.21 -8.57
CA ILE A 250 10.68 -2.78 -9.62
C ILE A 250 9.19 -2.77 -9.29
N SER A 251 8.36 -2.54 -10.31
CA SER A 251 6.90 -2.69 -10.18
C SER A 251 6.44 -4.15 -10.17
N SER A 252 5.20 -4.40 -9.72
CA SER A 252 4.60 -5.74 -9.74
C SER A 252 4.46 -6.33 -11.15
N HIS A 253 4.24 -5.48 -12.17
CA HIS A 253 4.16 -5.89 -13.57
C HIS A 253 5.55 -6.20 -14.17
N GLN A 254 6.61 -5.54 -13.70
CA GLN A 254 7.99 -5.81 -14.13
C GLN A 254 8.58 -7.07 -13.50
N ARG A 255 8.17 -7.41 -12.27
CA ARG A 255 8.76 -8.51 -11.48
C ARG A 255 8.82 -9.86 -12.22
N PRO A 256 7.79 -10.33 -12.94
CA PRO A 256 7.89 -11.59 -13.69
C PRO A 256 8.95 -11.56 -14.80
N ALA A 257 9.05 -10.45 -15.53
CA ALA A 257 10.04 -10.26 -16.59
C ALA A 257 11.46 -10.23 -16.02
N TRP A 258 11.66 -9.47 -14.94
CA TRP A 258 12.95 -9.41 -14.26
C TRP A 258 13.39 -10.76 -13.68
N MET A 259 12.45 -11.54 -13.11
CA MET A 259 12.75 -12.89 -12.62
C MET A 259 13.19 -13.85 -13.75
N LYS A 260 12.61 -13.71 -14.94
CA LYS A 260 13.04 -14.46 -16.13
C LYS A 260 14.43 -14.02 -16.57
N TYR A 261 14.68 -12.72 -16.65
CA TYR A 261 16.00 -12.15 -16.98
C TYR A 261 17.08 -12.62 -16.02
N ARG A 262 16.85 -12.51 -14.70
CA ARG A 262 17.78 -12.96 -13.66
C ARG A 262 18.16 -14.43 -13.84
N LYS A 263 17.19 -15.30 -14.10
CA LYS A 263 17.45 -16.74 -14.33
C LYS A 263 18.28 -16.99 -15.59
N SER A 264 18.02 -16.24 -16.67
CA SER A 264 18.83 -16.33 -17.90
C SER A 264 20.28 -15.94 -17.62
N LYS A 265 20.47 -14.77 -16.98
CA LYS A 265 21.80 -14.26 -16.65
C LYS A 265 22.58 -15.19 -15.71
N GLN A 266 21.90 -15.78 -14.73
CA GLN A 266 22.51 -16.80 -13.86
C GLN A 266 22.96 -18.02 -14.64
N ALA A 267 22.13 -18.54 -15.54
CA ALA A 267 22.50 -19.68 -16.39
C ALA A 267 23.65 -19.34 -17.35
N GLU A 268 23.73 -18.11 -17.86
CA GLU A 268 24.84 -17.63 -18.68
C GLU A 268 26.14 -17.47 -17.88
N GLU A 269 26.07 -16.94 -16.65
CA GLU A 269 27.19 -16.87 -15.69
C GLU A 269 27.70 -18.29 -15.37
N GLU A 270 26.81 -19.22 -15.02
CA GLU A 270 27.14 -20.64 -14.74
C GLU A 270 27.80 -21.31 -15.96
N GLN A 271 27.24 -21.15 -17.17
CA GLN A 271 27.84 -21.70 -18.39
C GLN A 271 29.23 -21.12 -18.69
N ARG A 272 29.43 -19.82 -18.41
CA ARG A 272 30.73 -19.17 -18.58
C ARG A 272 31.74 -19.70 -17.57
N GLU A 273 31.34 -19.86 -16.31
CA GLU A 273 32.19 -20.44 -15.26
C GLU A 273 32.56 -21.89 -15.58
N GLU A 274 31.59 -22.72 -15.97
CA GLU A 274 31.82 -24.11 -16.42
C GLU A 274 32.77 -24.16 -17.64
N ALA A 275 32.60 -23.26 -18.61
CA ALA A 275 33.49 -23.19 -19.77
C ALA A 275 34.92 -22.78 -19.37
N VAL A 276 35.08 -21.80 -18.47
CA VAL A 276 36.39 -21.39 -17.94
C VAL A 276 37.04 -22.52 -17.14
N GLU A 277 36.27 -23.23 -16.30
CA GLU A 277 36.76 -24.37 -15.53
C GLU A 277 37.16 -25.53 -16.45
N ALA A 278 36.37 -25.84 -17.48
CA ALA A 278 36.72 -26.84 -18.48
C ALA A 278 38.01 -26.49 -19.24
N VAL A 279 38.19 -25.22 -19.63
CA VAL A 279 39.43 -24.73 -20.26
C VAL A 279 40.62 -24.84 -19.30
N MET A 280 40.48 -24.42 -18.03
CA MET A 280 41.53 -24.59 -17.01
C MET A 280 41.85 -26.06 -16.74
N GLY A 281 40.83 -26.93 -16.73
CA GLY A 281 40.97 -28.38 -16.59
C GLY A 281 41.77 -29.00 -17.74
N LEU A 282 41.52 -28.57 -18.98
CA LEU A 282 42.28 -28.98 -20.16
C LEU A 282 43.74 -28.50 -20.09
N MET A 283 44.00 -27.26 -19.65
CA MET A 283 45.36 -26.73 -19.47
C MET A 283 46.17 -27.49 -18.40
N LYS A 284 45.53 -28.10 -17.40
CA LYS A 284 46.22 -28.93 -16.39
C LYS A 284 46.64 -30.31 -16.90
N THR A 285 46.15 -30.78 -18.05
CA THR A 285 46.40 -32.14 -18.57
C THR A 285 47.37 -32.21 -19.74
N ALA A 286 47.81 -31.08 -20.31
CA ALA A 286 48.75 -31.03 -21.42
C ALA A 286 50.03 -30.25 -21.06
N PRO A 287 51.19 -30.91 -20.87
CA PRO A 287 52.46 -30.20 -20.77
C PRO A 287 52.91 -29.80 -22.17
N ASN A 288 53.13 -28.50 -22.38
CA ASN A 288 53.51 -27.81 -23.63
C ASN A 288 52.38 -27.37 -24.57
N ILE A 289 51.73 -26.27 -24.22
CA ILE A 289 51.13 -25.36 -25.20
C ILE A 289 51.79 -23.97 -24.99
N PRO A 290 52.32 -23.31 -26.03
CA PRO A 290 52.87 -21.95 -25.91
C PRO A 290 51.78 -20.98 -25.43
N SER A 291 52.16 -20.01 -24.60
CA SER A 291 51.33 -18.88 -24.20
C SER A 291 50.84 -18.14 -25.45
N ALA A 292 49.63 -18.43 -25.90
CA ALA A 292 48.89 -17.56 -26.78
C ALA A 292 48.23 -16.52 -25.87
N ASP A 293 48.65 -15.27 -26.02
CA ASP A 293 47.98 -14.11 -25.44
C ASP A 293 46.51 -14.17 -25.84
N VAL A 294 45.64 -14.52 -24.89
CA VAL A 294 44.21 -14.29 -25.00
C VAL A 294 43.99 -12.83 -24.62
N ASP A 295 44.43 -11.93 -25.50
CA ASP A 295 43.87 -10.59 -25.54
C ASP A 295 42.40 -10.77 -25.91
N ALA A 296 41.56 -10.81 -24.88
CA ALA A 296 40.16 -10.47 -25.02
C ALA A 296 40.15 -8.98 -25.37
N ASP A 297 40.29 -8.70 -26.67
CA ASP A 297 39.83 -7.46 -27.28
C ASP A 297 38.35 -7.32 -26.89
N ILE A 298 38.11 -6.65 -25.77
CA ILE A 298 36.85 -5.99 -25.48
C ILE A 298 36.77 -4.91 -26.55
N THR A 299 36.15 -5.23 -27.68
CA THR A 299 35.83 -4.25 -28.69
C THR A 299 35.09 -3.12 -28.00
N ALA A 300 35.65 -1.91 -28.09
CA ALA A 300 35.11 -0.66 -27.54
C ALA A 300 33.76 -0.23 -28.17
N ASP A 301 33.05 -1.15 -28.83
CA ASP A 301 31.76 -0.96 -29.50
C ASP A 301 30.56 -1.51 -28.72
N ASP A 302 30.77 -2.23 -27.59
CA ASP A 302 29.68 -2.67 -26.69
C ASP A 302 29.40 -1.68 -25.55
N ILE A 303 29.25 -0.38 -25.88
CA ILE A 303 28.48 0.51 -25.00
C ILE A 303 27.00 0.14 -25.19
N GLU A 304 26.63 -1.06 -24.74
CA GLU A 304 25.24 -1.49 -24.68
C GLU A 304 24.54 -0.53 -23.70
N SER A 305 23.58 0.25 -24.19
CA SER A 305 22.75 1.08 -23.32
C SER A 305 22.13 0.18 -22.25
N LYS A 306 22.48 0.38 -20.97
CA LYS A 306 21.95 -0.42 -19.86
C LYS A 306 20.43 -0.52 -19.96
N LYS A 307 19.86 -1.72 -19.86
CA LYS A 307 18.41 -1.91 -19.86
C LYS A 307 17.88 -1.74 -18.44
N TRP A 308 16.56 -1.50 -18.30
CA TRP A 308 15.96 -1.35 -16.98
C TRP A 308 16.18 -2.59 -16.08
N GLU A 309 16.30 -3.79 -16.66
CA GLU A 309 16.59 -5.02 -15.95
C GLU A 309 17.99 -5.04 -15.29
N ASP A 310 18.95 -4.28 -15.84
CA ASP A 310 20.34 -4.22 -15.36
C ASP A 310 20.55 -3.26 -14.19
N ILE A 311 19.63 -2.31 -14.01
CA ILE A 311 19.73 -1.24 -13.02
C ILE A 311 18.77 -1.43 -11.85
N THR A 312 18.21 -2.63 -11.71
CA THR A 312 17.17 -2.92 -10.73
C THR A 312 17.35 -4.30 -10.11
N SER A 313 16.75 -4.49 -8.94
CA SER A 313 16.82 -5.76 -8.23
C SER A 313 15.55 -6.08 -7.46
N ALA A 314 15.49 -7.29 -6.90
CA ALA A 314 14.62 -7.57 -5.78
C ALA A 314 15.14 -6.87 -4.51
N ASN A 315 14.33 -6.92 -3.45
CA ASN A 315 14.54 -6.07 -2.28
C ASN A 315 15.49 -6.67 -1.22
N SER A 316 15.96 -7.91 -1.36
CA SER A 316 16.81 -8.52 -0.31
C SER A 316 18.19 -7.86 -0.26
N LEU A 317 18.82 -7.79 0.92
CA LEU A 317 20.15 -7.18 1.08
C LEU A 317 21.14 -7.75 0.07
N ALA A 318 21.16 -9.07 -0.13
CA ALA A 318 22.00 -9.73 -1.12
C ALA A 318 21.72 -9.28 -2.58
N ASP A 319 20.45 -9.12 -2.96
CA ASP A 319 20.10 -8.66 -4.31
C ASP A 319 20.50 -7.18 -4.51
N VAL A 320 20.26 -6.35 -3.49
CA VAL A 320 20.60 -4.92 -3.50
C VAL A 320 22.11 -4.70 -3.46
N ALA A 321 22.84 -5.49 -2.68
CA ALA A 321 24.30 -5.46 -2.60
C ALA A 321 24.96 -5.92 -3.90
N LYS A 322 24.44 -6.97 -4.56
CA LYS A 322 24.92 -7.39 -5.89
C LYS A 322 24.73 -6.25 -6.91
N LEU A 323 23.59 -5.56 -6.88
CA LEU A 323 23.30 -4.45 -7.80
C LEU A 323 24.18 -3.22 -7.56
N HIS A 324 24.23 -2.73 -6.31
CA HIS A 324 24.82 -1.42 -5.98
C HIS A 324 26.32 -1.49 -5.68
N CYS A 325 26.81 -2.64 -5.23
CA CYS A 325 28.18 -2.80 -4.74
C CYS A 325 28.94 -3.95 -5.42
N GLY A 326 28.28 -4.79 -6.23
CA GLY A 326 28.89 -5.98 -6.82
C GLY A 326 29.22 -7.07 -5.79
N ILE A 327 28.67 -6.99 -4.58
CA ILE A 327 28.98 -7.91 -3.48
C ILE A 327 28.03 -9.11 -3.54
N GLN A 328 28.59 -10.32 -3.63
CA GLN A 328 27.85 -11.57 -3.42
C GLN A 328 27.85 -11.91 -1.93
N MET A 329 26.67 -12.27 -1.41
CA MET A 329 26.50 -12.66 -0.01
C MET A 329 26.07 -14.12 0.07
N ASP A 330 26.70 -14.86 0.98
CA ASP A 330 26.28 -16.20 1.36
C ASP A 330 25.07 -16.12 2.33
N LYS A 331 24.15 -17.08 2.22
CA LYS A 331 22.91 -17.16 2.99
C LYS A 331 22.81 -18.42 3.85
N GLU A 332 23.80 -19.32 3.79
CA GLU A 332 23.68 -20.64 4.42
C GLU A 332 23.65 -20.55 5.96
N ILE A 333 24.57 -19.80 6.56
CA ILE A 333 24.73 -19.66 8.02
C ILE A 333 23.44 -19.15 8.70
N ARG A 334 22.70 -18.25 8.05
CA ARG A 334 21.44 -17.71 8.60
C ARG A 334 20.38 -18.77 8.88
N ASN A 335 20.38 -19.89 8.14
CA ASN A 335 19.37 -20.94 8.35
C ASN A 335 19.50 -21.62 9.71
N ASP A 336 20.68 -21.58 10.32
CA ASP A 336 20.92 -22.17 11.63
C ASP A 336 20.12 -21.45 12.72
N LEU A 337 20.04 -20.11 12.66
CA LEU A 337 19.25 -19.29 13.59
C LEU A 337 17.76 -19.63 13.61
N MET A 338 17.28 -20.28 12.53
CA MET A 338 15.88 -20.72 12.40
C MET A 338 15.67 -22.17 12.84
N THR A 339 16.70 -23.00 12.82
CA THR A 339 16.57 -24.47 12.89
C THR A 339 17.25 -25.08 14.12
N MET A 340 18.45 -24.60 14.43
CA MET A 340 19.31 -25.10 15.50
C MET A 340 18.83 -24.68 16.89
N ASP A 341 19.39 -25.29 17.93
CA ASP A 341 19.12 -24.96 19.33
C ASP A 341 20.08 -23.89 19.88
N PRO A 342 19.74 -23.21 20.99
CA PRO A 342 20.55 -22.12 21.53
C PRO A 342 21.97 -22.55 21.95
N GLY A 343 22.16 -23.82 22.34
CA GLY A 343 23.47 -24.35 22.70
C GLY A 343 24.41 -24.37 21.51
N HIS A 344 23.94 -24.84 20.36
CA HIS A 344 24.71 -24.81 19.10
C HIS A 344 25.10 -23.39 18.68
N ILE A 345 24.16 -22.44 18.78
CA ILE A 345 24.43 -21.03 18.45
C ILE A 345 25.48 -20.43 19.40
N ARG A 346 25.38 -20.74 20.69
CA ARG A 346 26.33 -20.27 21.70
C ARG A 346 27.74 -20.84 21.47
N ASP A 347 27.85 -22.12 21.13
CA ASP A 347 29.13 -22.78 20.92
C ASP A 347 29.87 -22.26 19.66
N ASN A 348 29.14 -21.69 18.70
CA ASN A 348 29.68 -21.10 17.46
C ASN A 348 29.38 -19.59 17.35
N VAL A 349 29.23 -18.89 18.48
CA VAL A 349 28.76 -17.49 18.53
C VAL A 349 29.64 -16.53 17.72
N THR A 350 30.94 -16.81 17.59
CA THR A 350 31.89 -16.01 16.81
C THR A 350 31.52 -15.97 15.33
N ASP A 351 31.09 -17.11 14.78
CA ASP A 351 30.77 -17.23 13.36
C ASP A 351 29.49 -16.43 13.02
N TYR A 352 28.52 -16.44 13.94
CA TYR A 352 27.28 -15.67 13.81
C TYR A 352 27.51 -14.16 14.02
N LEU A 353 28.43 -13.77 14.91
CA LEU A 353 28.86 -12.38 15.04
C LEU A 353 29.58 -11.90 13.78
N ASP A 354 30.44 -12.73 13.18
CA ASP A 354 31.09 -12.41 11.92
C ASP A 354 30.10 -12.27 10.76
N TYR A 355 29.08 -13.13 10.71
CA TYR A 355 27.97 -13.03 9.78
C TYR A 355 27.21 -11.70 9.96
N CYS A 356 26.79 -11.40 11.19
CA CYS A 356 26.05 -10.16 11.50
C CYS A 356 26.90 -8.91 11.20
N ALA A 357 28.19 -8.93 11.54
CA ALA A 357 29.11 -7.85 11.23
C ALA A 357 29.31 -7.67 9.71
N ASN A 358 29.31 -8.77 8.94
CA ASN A 358 29.34 -8.69 7.48
C ASN A 358 28.05 -8.07 6.91
N ASP A 359 26.87 -8.42 7.45
CA ASP A 359 25.59 -7.81 7.06
C ASP A 359 25.59 -6.29 7.37
N VAL A 360 26.13 -5.87 8.51
CA VAL A 360 26.37 -4.45 8.85
C VAL A 360 27.30 -3.77 7.85
N TYR A 361 28.45 -4.37 7.54
CA TYR A 361 29.40 -3.81 6.58
C TYR A 361 28.76 -3.63 5.20
N VAL A 362 28.10 -4.68 4.68
CA VAL A 362 27.44 -4.63 3.37
C VAL A 362 26.30 -3.62 3.37
N THR A 363 25.54 -3.52 4.46
CA THR A 363 24.47 -2.52 4.61
C THR A 363 25.02 -1.10 4.52
N HIS A 364 26.15 -0.79 5.17
CA HIS A 364 26.80 0.52 5.05
C HIS A 364 27.27 0.82 3.63
N ARG A 365 27.84 -0.18 2.94
CA ARG A 365 28.25 -0.04 1.52
C ARG A 365 27.06 0.25 0.60
N VAL A 366 25.94 -0.45 0.80
CA VAL A 366 24.69 -0.21 0.07
C VAL A 366 24.14 1.17 0.41
N TYR A 367 24.14 1.56 1.68
CA TYR A 367 23.69 2.87 2.14
C TYR A 367 24.46 4.02 1.46
N SER A 368 25.78 3.91 1.43
CA SER A 368 26.67 4.91 0.82
C SER A 368 26.40 5.10 -0.68
N SER A 369 25.94 4.04 -1.37
CA SER A 369 25.52 4.10 -2.78
C SER A 369 24.08 4.59 -2.99
N THR A 370 23.16 4.19 -2.11
CA THR A 370 21.72 4.41 -2.28
C THR A 370 21.24 5.77 -1.76
N LEU A 371 21.84 6.33 -0.71
CA LEU A 371 21.43 7.64 -0.17
C LEU A 371 21.60 8.78 -1.20
N PRO A 372 22.73 8.93 -1.93
CA PRO A 372 22.85 9.96 -2.96
C PRO A 372 21.80 9.83 -4.06
N SER A 373 21.54 8.58 -4.50
CA SER A 373 20.52 8.28 -5.51
C SER A 373 19.11 8.67 -5.04
N PHE A 374 18.79 8.38 -3.77
CA PHE A 374 17.53 8.78 -3.16
C PHE A 374 17.40 10.31 -3.10
N LEU A 375 18.42 11.03 -2.63
CA LEU A 375 18.38 12.49 -2.53
C LEU A 375 18.28 13.17 -3.91
N ALA A 376 18.87 12.57 -4.95
CA ALA A 376 18.71 13.04 -6.33
C ALA A 376 17.29 12.80 -6.86
N GLY A 377 16.69 11.64 -6.55
CA GLY A 377 15.31 11.30 -6.93
C GLY A 377 14.24 12.03 -6.12
N CYS A 378 14.50 12.33 -4.85
CA CYS A 378 13.59 13.00 -3.91
C CYS A 378 14.28 14.26 -3.33
N PRO A 379 14.43 15.34 -4.13
CA PRO A 379 15.32 16.46 -3.79
C PRO A 379 14.79 17.38 -2.69
N HIS A 380 13.47 17.42 -2.46
CA HIS A 380 12.89 18.32 -1.46
C HIS A 380 13.12 17.81 -0.03
N PRO A 381 13.59 18.66 0.92
CA PRO A 381 13.95 18.22 2.28
C PRO A 381 12.78 17.61 3.06
N VAL A 382 11.55 18.07 2.79
CA VAL A 382 10.30 17.46 3.32
C VAL A 382 10.24 15.95 3.07
N SER A 383 10.71 15.45 1.94
CA SER A 383 10.65 14.00 1.65
C SER A 383 11.56 13.20 2.58
N PHE A 384 12.75 13.72 2.89
CA PHE A 384 13.64 13.09 3.85
C PHE A 384 13.09 13.18 5.29
N ALA A 385 12.65 14.36 5.72
CA ALA A 385 12.05 14.53 7.06
C ALA A 385 10.79 13.66 7.27
N GLY A 386 9.97 13.51 6.21
CA GLY A 386 8.79 12.67 6.21
C GLY A 386 9.11 11.21 6.50
N ILE A 387 10.06 10.61 5.80
CA ILE A 387 10.44 9.19 6.02
C ILE A 387 11.03 8.97 7.42
N LEU A 388 11.80 9.93 7.94
CA LEU A 388 12.38 9.84 9.28
C LEU A 388 11.29 9.77 10.37
N THR A 389 10.25 10.60 10.22
CA THR A 389 9.11 10.61 11.17
C THR A 389 8.25 9.36 11.03
N MET A 390 7.96 8.93 9.80
CA MET A 390 7.19 7.71 9.55
C MET A 390 7.88 6.45 10.10
N GLY A 391 9.20 6.38 10.00
CA GLY A 391 10.01 5.29 10.57
C GLY A 391 9.98 5.23 12.11
N SER A 392 9.51 6.28 12.77
CA SER A 392 9.47 6.42 14.23
C SER A 392 8.09 6.14 14.84
N SER A 393 7.17 5.55 14.06
CA SER A 393 5.82 5.18 14.50
C SER A 393 5.80 4.27 15.75
N PHE A 394 4.74 4.40 16.54
CA PHE A 394 4.52 3.59 17.75
C PHE A 394 3.02 3.50 18.04
N LEU A 395 2.58 2.45 18.72
CA LEU A 395 1.17 2.20 19.02
C LEU A 395 1.02 1.82 20.51
N PRO A 396 0.37 2.66 21.33
CA PRO A 396 0.06 2.30 22.71
C PRO A 396 -1.07 1.27 22.78
N VAL A 397 -0.94 0.30 23.66
CA VAL A 397 -1.94 -0.74 23.95
C VAL A 397 -2.11 -0.91 25.46
N ASP A 398 -3.20 -1.56 25.87
CA ASP A 398 -3.48 -1.90 27.28
C ASP A 398 -3.86 -3.39 27.43
N GLU A 399 -4.31 -3.81 28.62
CA GLU A 399 -4.72 -5.19 28.89
C GLU A 399 -5.76 -5.76 27.90
N ASN A 400 -6.52 -4.90 27.20
CA ASN A 400 -7.47 -5.34 26.18
C ASN A 400 -6.81 -6.03 25.00
N TRP A 401 -5.51 -5.79 24.73
CA TRP A 401 -4.77 -6.50 23.70
C TRP A 401 -4.74 -8.02 23.96
N GLU A 402 -4.37 -8.43 25.17
CA GLU A 402 -4.30 -9.84 25.57
C GLU A 402 -5.70 -10.48 25.57
N MET A 403 -6.71 -9.74 26.05
CA MET A 403 -8.11 -10.16 26.00
C MET A 403 -8.61 -10.36 24.56
N TYR A 404 -8.27 -9.44 23.66
CA TYR A 404 -8.64 -9.51 22.25
C TYR A 404 -8.06 -10.75 21.58
N LEU A 405 -6.77 -11.04 21.77
CA LEU A 405 -6.14 -12.24 21.22
C LEU A 405 -6.84 -13.51 21.72
N LYS A 406 -7.09 -13.58 23.04
CA LYS A 406 -7.76 -14.72 23.67
C LYS A 406 -9.19 -14.90 23.16
N ASN A 407 -9.97 -13.83 23.10
CA ASN A 407 -11.37 -13.86 22.67
C ASN A 407 -11.50 -14.21 21.19
N ALA A 408 -10.70 -13.60 20.33
CA ALA A 408 -10.72 -13.85 18.90
C ALA A 408 -10.34 -15.31 18.59
N GLU A 409 -9.31 -15.84 19.24
CA GLU A 409 -8.93 -17.25 19.10
C GLU A 409 -10.01 -18.19 19.62
N ALA A 410 -10.51 -17.95 20.85
CA ALA A 410 -11.52 -18.81 21.47
C ALA A 410 -12.80 -18.90 20.63
N ILE A 411 -13.31 -17.77 20.13
CA ILE A 411 -14.51 -17.75 19.29
C ILE A 411 -14.27 -18.44 17.96
N CYS A 412 -13.11 -18.21 17.33
CA CYS A 412 -12.77 -18.87 16.09
C CYS A 412 -12.71 -20.39 16.26
N SER A 413 -12.04 -20.86 17.32
CA SER A 413 -11.95 -22.28 17.65
C SER A 413 -13.31 -22.90 17.99
N GLU A 414 -14.13 -22.22 18.80
CA GLU A 414 -15.48 -22.69 19.16
C GLU A 414 -16.37 -22.83 17.92
N MET A 415 -16.35 -21.85 17.01
CA MET A 415 -17.12 -21.91 15.78
C MET A 415 -16.63 -23.02 14.85
N GLU A 416 -15.31 -23.22 14.77
CA GLU A 416 -14.73 -24.31 13.99
C GLU A 416 -15.14 -25.68 14.56
N GLU A 417 -15.09 -25.86 15.88
CA GLU A 417 -15.48 -27.11 16.55
C GLU A 417 -16.97 -27.42 16.33
N LYS A 418 -17.86 -26.42 16.40
CA LYS A 418 -19.30 -26.59 16.12
C LYS A 418 -19.54 -27.11 14.69
N VAL A 419 -18.89 -26.52 13.69
CA VAL A 419 -19.02 -26.95 12.28
C VAL A 419 -18.42 -28.33 12.08
N GLN A 420 -17.24 -28.60 12.63
CA GLN A 420 -16.62 -29.92 12.57
C GLN A 420 -17.52 -31.00 13.20
N THR A 421 -18.15 -30.72 14.35
CA THR A 421 -19.06 -31.64 15.02
C THR A 421 -20.29 -31.96 14.14
N LYS A 422 -20.87 -30.95 13.50
CA LYS A 422 -21.98 -31.14 12.54
C LYS A 422 -21.56 -31.95 11.31
N LEU A 423 -20.41 -31.63 10.71
CA LEU A 423 -19.87 -32.39 9.57
C LEU A 423 -19.56 -33.85 9.92
N LYS A 424 -19.02 -34.09 11.13
CA LYS A 424 -18.81 -35.45 11.65
C LYS A 424 -20.15 -36.18 11.78
N LYS A 425 -21.18 -35.54 12.33
CA LYS A 425 -22.52 -36.12 12.42
C LYS A 425 -23.08 -36.46 11.04
N LEU A 426 -23.01 -35.55 10.07
CA LEU A 426 -23.46 -35.81 8.69
C LEU A 426 -22.68 -36.95 8.03
N ALA A 427 -21.38 -37.06 8.31
CA ALA A 427 -20.58 -38.18 7.84
C ALA A 427 -20.97 -39.50 8.52
N GLU A 428 -21.27 -39.52 9.82
CA GLU A 428 -21.79 -40.74 10.47
C GLU A 428 -23.17 -41.13 9.94
N ASP A 429 -24.08 -40.17 9.81
CA ASP A 429 -25.43 -40.38 9.28
C ASP A 429 -25.36 -40.92 7.85
N ALA A 430 -24.50 -40.33 7.00
CA ALA A 430 -24.25 -40.84 5.67
C ALA A 430 -23.69 -42.27 5.71
N LYS A 431 -22.66 -42.54 6.53
CA LYS A 431 -22.09 -43.89 6.67
C LYS A 431 -23.16 -44.92 7.03
N GLY A 432 -24.09 -44.58 7.93
CA GLY A 432 -25.20 -45.44 8.35
C GLY A 432 -26.11 -45.90 7.20
N LEU A 433 -26.17 -45.14 6.09
CA LEU A 433 -26.94 -45.54 4.91
C LEU A 433 -26.36 -46.75 4.16
N MET A 434 -25.11 -47.13 4.44
CA MET A 434 -24.49 -48.32 3.86
C MET A 434 -25.20 -49.61 4.29
N ASP A 435 -25.71 -49.63 5.52
CA ASP A 435 -26.31 -50.81 6.16
C ASP A 435 -27.85 -50.89 5.95
N GLY A 436 -28.48 -49.89 5.32
CA GLY A 436 -29.91 -49.85 5.04
C GLY A 436 -30.32 -50.65 3.79
N GLU A 437 -31.48 -51.32 3.84
CA GLU A 437 -31.99 -52.21 2.77
C GLU A 437 -32.21 -51.48 1.42
N ASP A 438 -32.58 -50.19 1.45
CA ASP A 438 -32.94 -49.42 0.24
C ASP A 438 -31.75 -48.77 -0.49
N HIS A 439 -30.53 -48.82 0.08
CA HIS A 439 -29.32 -48.20 -0.48
C HIS A 439 -29.54 -46.78 -1.07
N VAL A 440 -30.29 -45.93 -0.35
CA VAL A 440 -30.75 -44.60 -0.78
C VAL A 440 -29.61 -43.69 -1.27
N TRP A 441 -28.38 -43.93 -0.81
CA TRP A 441 -27.19 -43.21 -1.27
C TRP A 441 -26.88 -43.38 -2.77
N LYS A 442 -27.40 -44.42 -3.45
CA LYS A 442 -27.23 -44.61 -4.90
C LYS A 442 -28.06 -43.64 -5.73
N THR A 443 -29.22 -43.24 -5.22
CA THR A 443 -30.18 -42.37 -5.92
C THR A 443 -30.07 -40.91 -5.47
N ASP A 444 -29.48 -40.64 -4.29
CA ASP A 444 -29.17 -39.29 -3.82
C ASP A 444 -28.09 -38.63 -4.71
N PRO A 445 -28.37 -37.46 -5.32
CA PRO A 445 -27.45 -36.79 -6.25
C PRO A 445 -26.08 -36.41 -5.69
N TRP A 446 -25.94 -36.26 -4.37
CA TRP A 446 -24.70 -35.87 -3.72
C TRP A 446 -23.94 -37.07 -3.19
N LEU A 447 -24.64 -37.95 -2.47
CA LEU A 447 -24.02 -39.09 -1.82
C LEU A 447 -23.56 -40.14 -2.82
N CYS A 448 -24.18 -40.26 -3.99
CA CYS A 448 -23.76 -41.21 -5.03
C CYS A 448 -22.34 -40.93 -5.57
N GLN A 449 -21.82 -39.71 -5.37
CA GLN A 449 -20.48 -39.31 -5.77
C GLN A 449 -19.38 -39.78 -4.80
N LEU A 450 -19.75 -40.24 -3.60
CA LEU A 450 -18.79 -40.75 -2.61
C LEU A 450 -18.34 -42.19 -2.95
N ASP A 451 -17.12 -42.56 -2.57
CA ASP A 451 -16.59 -43.91 -2.82
C ASP A 451 -17.10 -44.90 -1.76
N TRP A 452 -18.24 -45.55 -2.04
CA TRP A 452 -18.90 -46.51 -1.15
C TRP A 452 -18.25 -47.92 -1.13
N THR A 453 -17.08 -48.11 -1.75
CA THR A 453 -16.44 -49.44 -1.76
C THR A 453 -16.13 -49.90 -0.33
N PRO A 454 -16.58 -51.11 0.09
CA PRO A 454 -16.37 -51.60 1.44
C PRO A 454 -14.88 -51.84 1.72
N LYS A 455 -14.36 -51.25 2.80
CA LYS A 455 -13.02 -51.48 3.33
C LYS A 455 -13.10 -52.04 4.75
N PRO A 456 -12.33 -53.09 5.09
CA PRO A 456 -12.33 -53.65 6.43
C PRO A 456 -11.66 -52.67 7.41
N ARG A 457 -12.26 -52.46 8.59
CA ARG A 457 -11.63 -51.71 9.68
C ARG A 457 -10.48 -52.54 10.27
N THR A 458 -9.23 -52.07 10.13
CA THR A 458 -8.06 -52.72 10.74
C THR A 458 -8.05 -52.49 12.25
N LYS A 459 -8.58 -53.45 13.04
CA LYS A 459 -8.24 -53.56 14.46
C LYS A 459 -6.95 -54.37 14.61
N LYS A 460 -5.95 -53.85 15.33
CA LYS A 460 -4.85 -54.70 15.82
C LYS A 460 -5.32 -55.45 17.08
N VAL A 461 -5.20 -56.79 16.97
CA VAL A 461 -5.26 -57.90 17.97
C VAL A 461 -6.66 -58.42 18.42
N LYS A 462 -6.84 -59.75 18.31
CA LYS A 462 -8.01 -60.63 18.61
C LYS A 462 -7.81 -61.38 19.96
N PRO A 463 -8.76 -62.18 20.52
CA PRO A 463 -10.10 -62.66 20.04
C PRO A 463 -11.26 -62.35 21.04
N GLU A 464 -12.57 -62.56 20.84
CA GLU A 464 -13.44 -63.25 19.85
C GLU A 464 -14.21 -62.26 18.94
N LYS A 465 -14.71 -62.73 17.78
CA LYS A 465 -15.18 -61.91 16.65
C LYS A 465 -16.65 -61.43 16.78
N PRO A 466 -16.92 -60.12 16.93
CA PRO A 466 -18.07 -59.51 16.27
C PRO A 466 -17.83 -59.47 14.73
N PRO A 467 -18.88 -59.37 13.90
CA PRO A 467 -18.74 -59.30 12.44
C PRO A 467 -17.79 -58.17 12.01
N PRO A 468 -17.03 -58.34 10.91
CA PRO A 468 -16.15 -57.30 10.40
C PRO A 468 -16.98 -56.07 10.03
N VAL A 469 -16.73 -54.96 10.73
CA VAL A 469 -17.35 -53.67 10.39
C VAL A 469 -16.69 -53.17 9.11
N TYR A 470 -17.47 -53.11 8.03
CA TYR A 470 -17.05 -52.52 6.75
C TYR A 470 -17.38 -51.03 6.76
N TRP A 471 -16.41 -50.20 6.40
CA TRP A 471 -16.65 -48.78 6.16
C TRP A 471 -16.54 -48.50 4.67
N PRO A 472 -17.32 -47.56 4.13
CA PRO A 472 -17.11 -47.10 2.77
C PRO A 472 -15.74 -46.42 2.68
N LYS A 473 -15.06 -46.56 1.55
CA LYS A 473 -13.69 -46.05 1.35
C LYS A 473 -13.57 -44.55 1.61
N TRP A 474 -14.56 -43.74 1.24
CA TRP A 474 -14.55 -42.29 1.53
C TRP A 474 -14.46 -42.00 3.05
N TYR A 475 -15.16 -42.79 3.87
CA TYR A 475 -15.18 -42.64 5.32
C TYR A 475 -13.90 -43.21 5.94
N TRP A 476 -13.37 -44.29 5.37
CA TRP A 476 -12.06 -44.83 5.72
C TRP A 476 -10.94 -43.81 5.47
N ASP A 477 -10.97 -43.14 4.32
CA ASP A 477 -10.01 -42.08 3.98
C ASP A 477 -10.09 -40.88 4.94
N ALA A 478 -11.30 -40.53 5.40
CA ALA A 478 -11.54 -39.49 6.39
C ALA A 478 -11.13 -39.87 7.84
N THR A 479 -10.81 -41.14 8.09
CA THR A 479 -10.41 -41.67 9.40
C THR A 479 -8.97 -42.20 9.43
N LYS A 480 -8.18 -41.90 8.39
CA LYS A 480 -6.77 -42.29 8.29
C LYS A 480 -5.96 -41.82 9.50
N PRO A 481 -5.09 -42.68 10.07
CA PRO A 481 -4.26 -42.30 11.21
C PRO A 481 -3.37 -41.10 10.88
N LYS A 482 -3.35 -40.09 11.77
CA LYS A 482 -2.43 -38.95 11.70
C LYS A 482 -1.61 -38.84 12.99
N LYS A 483 -0.42 -38.24 12.89
CA LYS A 483 0.51 -38.03 14.02
C LYS A 483 -0.20 -37.20 15.10
N GLY A 484 -0.27 -37.72 16.33
CA GLY A 484 -0.88 -37.03 17.48
C GLY A 484 -2.37 -37.24 17.71
N MET A 485 -3.06 -38.07 16.90
CA MET A 485 -4.48 -38.41 17.10
C MET A 485 -4.69 -39.93 17.27
N PRO A 486 -5.70 -40.35 18.07
CA PRO A 486 -6.09 -41.76 18.16
C PRO A 486 -6.44 -42.35 16.79
N ALA A 487 -6.10 -43.63 16.58
CA ALA A 487 -6.40 -44.32 15.33
C ALA A 487 -7.92 -44.45 15.11
N GLY A 488 -8.41 -44.00 13.95
CA GLY A 488 -9.83 -44.04 13.61
C GLY A 488 -10.62 -42.78 13.97
N THR A 489 -9.96 -41.68 14.38
CA THR A 489 -10.61 -40.37 14.55
C THR A 489 -11.09 -39.83 13.20
N LEU A 490 -12.37 -39.47 13.11
CA LEU A 490 -12.98 -38.86 11.93
C LEU A 490 -12.60 -37.37 11.83
N GLU A 491 -11.95 -36.98 10.75
CA GLU A 491 -11.55 -35.59 10.50
C GLU A 491 -12.19 -35.06 9.22
N VAL A 492 -13.32 -34.35 9.38
CA VAL A 492 -14.02 -33.67 8.29
C VAL A 492 -14.11 -32.19 8.61
N THR A 493 -13.56 -31.37 7.73
CA THR A 493 -13.57 -29.90 7.83
C THR A 493 -14.24 -29.30 6.60
N VAL A 494 -14.51 -28.00 6.62
CA VAL A 494 -15.02 -27.27 5.44
C VAL A 494 -14.05 -27.28 4.25
N ARG A 495 -12.77 -27.65 4.46
CA ARG A 495 -11.76 -27.81 3.42
C ARG A 495 -11.74 -29.23 2.82
N SER A 496 -12.38 -30.20 3.47
CA SER A 496 -12.46 -31.57 2.98
C SER A 496 -13.29 -31.62 1.70
N ARG A 497 -12.82 -32.32 0.66
CA ARG A 497 -13.53 -32.45 -0.64
C ARG A 497 -14.94 -33.07 -0.51
N ILE A 498 -15.14 -33.91 0.50
CA ILE A 498 -16.44 -34.53 0.79
C ILE A 498 -17.43 -33.57 1.48
N ALA A 499 -16.98 -32.45 2.05
CA ALA A 499 -17.85 -31.56 2.83
C ALA A 499 -18.98 -30.93 2.01
N PRO A 500 -18.76 -30.41 0.78
CA PRO A 500 -19.86 -29.95 -0.08
C PRO A 500 -20.91 -31.01 -0.40
N LEU A 501 -20.53 -32.29 -0.45
CA LEU A 501 -21.43 -33.41 -0.73
C LEU A 501 -22.22 -33.80 0.52
N LEU A 502 -21.56 -33.89 1.68
CA LEU A 502 -22.22 -34.14 2.96
C LEU A 502 -23.22 -33.02 3.32
N LEU A 503 -22.90 -31.78 2.96
CA LEU A 503 -23.79 -30.62 3.10
C LEU A 503 -24.82 -30.52 1.97
N ARG A 504 -24.82 -31.42 0.98
CA ARG A 504 -25.76 -31.42 -0.15
C ARG A 504 -25.88 -30.05 -0.84
N LEU A 505 -24.75 -29.43 -1.15
CA LEU A 505 -24.72 -28.08 -1.72
C LEU A 505 -25.35 -28.03 -3.12
N SER A 506 -26.10 -26.97 -3.40
CA SER A 506 -26.73 -26.68 -4.68
C SER A 506 -26.42 -25.27 -5.14
N TRP A 507 -26.28 -25.08 -6.46
CA TRP A 507 -26.13 -23.80 -7.13
C TRP A 507 -27.39 -23.44 -7.90
N SER A 508 -28.04 -22.33 -7.53
CA SER A 508 -29.34 -21.90 -8.05
C SER A 508 -30.41 -23.00 -8.02
N GLY A 509 -30.40 -23.84 -6.98
CA GLY A 509 -31.32 -24.98 -6.82
C GLY A 509 -30.88 -26.27 -7.51
N HIS A 510 -29.74 -26.27 -8.20
CA HIS A 510 -29.21 -27.44 -8.92
C HIS A 510 -28.06 -28.11 -8.14
N PRO A 511 -28.04 -29.45 -7.99
CA PRO A 511 -27.03 -30.15 -7.18
C PRO A 511 -25.61 -29.96 -7.72
N LEU A 512 -24.65 -29.78 -6.81
CA LEU A 512 -23.22 -29.72 -7.14
C LEU A 512 -22.63 -31.11 -7.42
N PHE A 513 -21.76 -31.18 -8.41
CA PHE A 513 -20.95 -32.34 -8.77
C PHE A 513 -19.47 -31.98 -8.82
N TYR A 514 -18.60 -32.89 -8.40
CA TYR A 514 -17.17 -32.72 -8.56
C TYR A 514 -16.69 -33.44 -9.82
N SER A 515 -15.97 -32.73 -10.67
CA SER A 515 -15.26 -33.25 -11.84
C SER A 515 -13.75 -33.10 -11.62
N ARG A 516 -12.99 -34.11 -12.02
CA ARG A 516 -11.53 -34.06 -12.01
C ARG A 516 -10.99 -33.03 -13.00
N GLU A 517 -11.62 -32.92 -14.17
CA GLU A 517 -11.24 -31.99 -15.23
C GLU A 517 -11.63 -30.54 -14.90
N HIS A 518 -12.88 -30.32 -14.48
CA HIS A 518 -13.48 -28.99 -14.38
C HIS A 518 -13.65 -28.46 -12.94
N GLY A 519 -13.29 -29.26 -11.93
CA GLY A 519 -13.54 -28.93 -10.52
C GLY A 519 -15.03 -29.02 -10.17
N TRP A 520 -15.54 -28.09 -9.36
CA TRP A 520 -16.97 -28.09 -9.00
C TRP A 520 -17.86 -27.61 -10.16
N THR A 521 -18.86 -28.40 -10.50
CA THR A 521 -19.91 -28.13 -11.50
C THR A 521 -21.30 -28.23 -10.85
N PHE A 522 -22.35 -27.80 -11.54
CA PHE A 522 -23.73 -28.01 -11.13
C PHE A 522 -24.57 -28.62 -12.25
N ARG A 523 -25.46 -29.55 -11.90
CA ARG A 523 -26.23 -30.38 -12.84
C ARG A 523 -27.63 -29.83 -13.06
N VAL A 524 -27.92 -29.44 -14.30
CA VAL A 524 -29.20 -28.87 -14.74
C VAL A 524 -29.94 -29.88 -15.62
N PRO A 525 -31.23 -30.17 -15.39
CA PRO A 525 -32.04 -30.96 -16.32
C PRO A 525 -32.11 -30.31 -17.71
N SER A 526 -32.01 -31.10 -18.78
CA SER A 526 -32.00 -30.57 -20.17
C SER A 526 -33.32 -29.91 -20.60
N ASP A 527 -34.43 -30.23 -19.92
CA ASP A 527 -35.76 -29.63 -20.09
C ASP A 527 -35.96 -28.35 -19.26
N SER A 528 -34.97 -27.95 -18.46
CA SER A 528 -35.05 -26.76 -17.62
C SER A 528 -34.97 -25.47 -18.44
N LYS A 529 -35.79 -24.47 -18.09
CA LYS A 529 -35.70 -23.09 -18.63
C LYS A 529 -34.55 -22.28 -18.01
N PHE A 530 -33.52 -22.94 -17.47
CA PHE A 530 -32.40 -22.30 -16.80
C PHE A 530 -31.53 -21.56 -17.82
N GLN A 531 -31.57 -20.23 -17.79
CA GLN A 531 -30.73 -19.37 -18.62
C GLN A 531 -29.44 -19.04 -17.88
N THR A 532 -28.30 -19.26 -18.55
CA THR A 532 -27.00 -18.92 -17.98
C THR A 532 -26.01 -18.51 -19.06
N ARG A 533 -25.04 -17.66 -18.68
CA ARG A 533 -23.94 -17.23 -19.57
C ARG A 533 -22.82 -18.25 -19.67
N TRP A 534 -22.77 -19.22 -18.76
CA TRP A 534 -21.70 -20.21 -18.69
C TRP A 534 -21.89 -21.25 -19.78
N THR A 535 -20.79 -21.62 -20.45
CA THR A 535 -20.84 -22.66 -21.47
C THR A 535 -21.06 -24.03 -20.80
N PRO A 536 -21.93 -24.89 -21.38
CA PRO A 536 -22.00 -26.28 -20.99
C PRO A 536 -20.62 -26.94 -21.09
N VAL A 537 -20.29 -27.80 -20.14
CA VAL A 537 -19.04 -28.57 -20.17
C VAL A 537 -19.28 -30.01 -20.58
N SER A 538 -18.31 -30.56 -21.31
CA SER A 538 -18.19 -31.98 -21.60
C SER A 538 -17.03 -32.57 -20.79
N PHE A 539 -17.11 -33.88 -20.53
CA PHE A 539 -16.16 -34.59 -19.66
C PHE A 539 -15.40 -35.64 -20.46
N TYR A 540 -14.07 -35.55 -20.45
CA TYR A 540 -13.17 -36.46 -21.17
C TYR A 540 -12.22 -37.23 -20.24
N ASP A 541 -12.04 -36.78 -18.99
CA ASP A 541 -11.25 -37.52 -17.99
C ASP A 541 -11.96 -38.86 -17.62
N PRO A 542 -11.25 -40.01 -17.60
CA PRO A 542 -11.84 -41.29 -17.23
C PRO A 542 -12.49 -41.32 -15.83
N ALA A 543 -12.03 -40.47 -14.90
CA ALA A 543 -12.64 -40.34 -13.57
C ALA A 543 -14.04 -39.70 -13.61
N ASP A 544 -14.37 -39.01 -14.69
CA ASP A 544 -15.63 -38.28 -14.89
C ASP A 544 -16.60 -39.02 -15.84
N ASN A 545 -16.34 -40.30 -16.16
CA ASN A 545 -17.15 -41.11 -17.09
C ASN A 545 -18.66 -41.11 -16.76
N ALA A 546 -19.02 -41.19 -15.47
CA ALA A 546 -20.43 -41.15 -15.05
C ALA A 546 -21.10 -39.80 -15.36
N LEU A 547 -20.34 -38.70 -15.33
CA LEU A 547 -20.83 -37.37 -15.74
C LEU A 547 -20.94 -37.28 -17.26
N SER A 548 -19.97 -37.86 -17.98
CA SER A 548 -19.99 -37.96 -19.45
C SER A 548 -21.23 -38.72 -19.96
N GLU A 549 -21.54 -39.87 -19.36
CA GLU A 549 -22.74 -40.66 -19.68
C GLU A 549 -24.06 -39.92 -19.39
N ALA A 550 -24.10 -39.13 -18.31
CA ALA A 550 -25.26 -38.30 -17.97
C ALA A 550 -25.51 -37.17 -18.99
N VAL A 551 -24.45 -36.67 -19.65
CA VAL A 551 -24.56 -35.71 -20.76
C VAL A 551 -24.98 -36.42 -22.05
N LEU A 552 -24.35 -37.55 -22.37
CA LEU A 552 -24.62 -38.31 -23.62
C LEU A 552 -26.02 -38.90 -23.67
N SER A 553 -26.58 -39.29 -22.52
CA SER A 553 -27.97 -39.76 -22.42
C SER A 553 -29.01 -38.63 -22.61
N GLY A 554 -28.57 -37.37 -22.76
CA GLY A 554 -29.41 -36.21 -23.08
C GLY A 554 -30.29 -35.71 -21.94
N GLY A 555 -30.20 -36.29 -20.75
CA GLY A 555 -31.04 -35.93 -19.60
C GLY A 555 -30.54 -34.70 -18.82
N TYR A 556 -29.25 -34.38 -18.91
CA TYR A 556 -28.64 -33.32 -18.09
C TYR A 556 -27.59 -32.51 -18.83
N ILE A 557 -27.44 -31.26 -18.41
CA ILE A 557 -26.43 -30.31 -18.84
C ILE A 557 -25.64 -29.86 -17.60
N PHE A 558 -24.32 -29.81 -17.71
CA PHE A 558 -23.45 -29.39 -16.61
C PHE A 558 -22.77 -28.06 -16.91
N TYR A 559 -22.61 -27.25 -15.87
CA TYR A 559 -21.93 -25.97 -15.94
C TYR A 559 -20.91 -25.85 -14.81
N LYS A 560 -19.79 -25.17 -15.05
CA LYS A 560 -18.79 -24.90 -13.99
C LYS A 560 -19.36 -23.93 -12.96
N VAL A 561 -19.03 -24.16 -11.69
CA VAL A 561 -19.25 -23.15 -10.65
C VAL A 561 -18.37 -21.94 -10.97
N PRO A 562 -18.89 -20.70 -10.94
CA PRO A 562 -18.14 -19.52 -11.36
C PRO A 562 -16.88 -19.24 -10.51
N HIS A 563 -15.77 -18.93 -11.17
CA HIS A 563 -14.53 -18.50 -10.52
C HIS A 563 -14.24 -17.01 -10.74
N LYS A 564 -13.64 -16.33 -9.75
CA LYS A 564 -13.34 -14.89 -9.81
C LYS A 564 -12.38 -14.50 -10.95
N ASP A 565 -11.49 -15.43 -11.33
CA ASP A 565 -10.44 -15.24 -12.34
C ASP A 565 -10.89 -15.67 -13.75
N GLY A 566 -12.18 -15.97 -13.94
CA GLY A 566 -12.79 -16.33 -15.23
C GLY A 566 -13.08 -17.82 -15.40
N GLU A 567 -13.67 -18.19 -16.54
CA GLU A 567 -14.24 -19.52 -16.83
C GLU A 567 -13.22 -20.66 -16.90
N LYS A 568 -11.99 -20.34 -17.30
CA LYS A 568 -10.91 -21.32 -17.38
C LYS A 568 -10.42 -21.78 -16.01
N ALA A 569 -10.63 -20.97 -14.97
CA ALA A 569 -10.19 -21.31 -13.62
C ALA A 569 -11.18 -22.27 -12.93
N ASN A 570 -10.66 -23.24 -12.18
CA ASN A 570 -11.45 -24.21 -11.45
C ASN A 570 -11.71 -23.73 -10.02
N VAL A 571 -12.93 -23.95 -9.54
CA VAL A 571 -13.26 -23.74 -8.12
C VAL A 571 -12.73 -24.93 -7.33
N ALA A 572 -11.82 -24.67 -6.38
CA ALA A 572 -11.28 -25.71 -5.50
C ALA A 572 -12.26 -26.08 -4.37
N SER A 573 -12.93 -25.09 -3.77
CA SER A 573 -13.93 -25.31 -2.73
C SER A 573 -15.08 -24.29 -2.85
N PRO A 574 -16.34 -24.73 -2.96
CA PRO A 574 -17.51 -23.85 -2.97
C PRO A 574 -17.82 -23.31 -1.56
N LEU A 575 -17.11 -23.79 -0.53
CA LEU A 575 -17.18 -23.26 0.84
C LEU A 575 -16.14 -22.16 1.08
N GLY A 576 -15.40 -21.73 0.06
CA GLY A 576 -14.37 -20.69 0.17
C GLY A 576 -14.93 -19.27 0.36
N LYS A 577 -14.07 -18.34 0.79
CA LYS A 577 -14.43 -16.94 1.11
C LYS A 577 -15.17 -16.20 -0.01
N SER A 578 -14.82 -16.47 -1.28
CA SER A 578 -15.48 -15.85 -2.44
C SER A 578 -16.95 -16.24 -2.59
N PHE A 579 -17.37 -17.33 -1.95
CA PHE A 579 -18.71 -17.90 -2.10
C PHE A 579 -19.72 -17.47 -1.04
N VAL A 580 -19.27 -16.75 -0.01
CA VAL A 580 -20.13 -16.23 1.07
C VAL A 580 -21.28 -15.37 0.52
N LYS A 581 -21.00 -14.49 -0.45
CA LYS A 581 -22.03 -13.64 -1.09
C LYS A 581 -23.12 -14.48 -1.77
N TYR A 582 -22.73 -15.60 -2.39
CA TYR A 582 -23.66 -16.53 -3.06
C TYR A 582 -24.48 -17.34 -2.04
N ALA A 583 -23.94 -17.61 -0.86
CA ALA A 583 -24.71 -18.21 0.23
C ALA A 583 -25.81 -17.25 0.72
N GLN A 584 -25.45 -15.99 0.95
CA GLN A 584 -26.32 -14.96 1.50
C GLN A 584 -27.47 -14.56 0.56
N ASN A 585 -27.22 -14.48 -0.75
CA ASN A 585 -28.26 -14.18 -1.72
C ASN A 585 -29.07 -15.42 -2.16
N GLY A 586 -28.77 -16.60 -1.57
CA GLY A 586 -29.45 -17.85 -1.85
C GLY A 586 -29.09 -18.53 -3.18
N THR A 587 -28.03 -18.08 -3.87
CA THR A 587 -27.49 -18.78 -5.05
C THR A 587 -26.81 -20.09 -4.65
N LEU A 588 -26.11 -20.17 -3.52
CA LEU A 588 -25.50 -21.39 -2.99
C LEU A 588 -26.28 -21.85 -1.74
N LYS A 589 -26.91 -23.02 -1.78
CA LYS A 589 -27.80 -23.51 -0.70
C LYS A 589 -27.57 -24.97 -0.32
N SER A 590 -28.02 -25.35 0.88
CA SER A 590 -28.18 -26.73 1.34
C SER A 590 -29.65 -26.97 1.73
N PRO A 591 -30.14 -28.24 1.75
CA PRO A 591 -31.47 -28.57 2.23
C PRO A 591 -31.77 -28.12 3.67
N GLY A 592 -30.75 -27.99 4.53
CA GLY A 592 -30.87 -27.37 5.86
C GLY A 592 -29.94 -26.16 6.01
N ASP A 593 -29.93 -25.57 7.21
CA ASP A 593 -29.12 -24.38 7.50
C ASP A 593 -27.62 -24.70 7.71
N GLU A 594 -27.20 -25.96 7.66
CA GLU A 594 -25.84 -26.40 7.99
C GLU A 594 -24.77 -25.81 7.07
N ALA A 595 -25.06 -25.72 5.76
CA ALA A 595 -24.12 -25.10 4.82
C ALA A 595 -24.04 -23.59 5.03
N LYS A 596 -25.16 -22.96 5.35
CA LYS A 596 -25.22 -21.54 5.65
C LYS A 596 -24.40 -21.25 6.91
N GLU A 597 -24.56 -22.03 7.96
CA GLU A 597 -23.75 -21.93 9.18
C GLU A 597 -22.25 -22.19 8.92
N ALA A 598 -21.89 -23.18 8.10
CA ALA A 598 -20.50 -23.45 7.74
C ALA A 598 -19.87 -22.31 6.92
N LEU A 599 -20.64 -21.72 6.00
CA LEU A 599 -20.24 -20.57 5.19
C LEU A 599 -20.16 -19.28 6.02
N ASP A 600 -21.12 -19.08 6.93
CA ASP A 600 -21.16 -17.96 7.86
C ASP A 600 -19.99 -18.05 8.85
N MET A 601 -19.67 -19.24 9.37
CA MET A 601 -18.47 -19.47 10.18
C MET A 601 -17.21 -19.11 9.39
N ASN A 602 -17.05 -19.63 8.17
CA ASN A 602 -15.87 -19.33 7.37
C ASN A 602 -15.80 -17.82 7.04
N ALA A 603 -16.94 -17.17 6.80
CA ALA A 603 -16.99 -15.72 6.61
C ALA A 603 -16.52 -14.97 7.87
N LEU A 604 -17.07 -15.33 9.03
CA LEU A 604 -16.78 -14.76 10.35
C LEU A 604 -15.29 -14.92 10.71
N CYS A 605 -14.75 -16.11 10.54
CA CYS A 605 -13.39 -16.46 10.96
C CYS A 605 -12.33 -16.19 9.88
N SER A 606 -12.71 -16.02 8.60
CA SER A 606 -11.75 -15.88 7.49
C SER A 606 -10.77 -14.72 7.68
N TYR A 607 -11.22 -13.62 8.30
CA TYR A 607 -10.34 -12.50 8.60
C TYR A 607 -9.30 -12.92 9.63
N TRP A 608 -9.74 -13.38 10.81
CA TRP A 608 -8.86 -13.85 11.88
C TRP A 608 -7.89 -14.90 11.38
N ILE A 609 -8.33 -15.98 10.74
CA ILE A 609 -7.44 -17.04 10.21
C ILE A 609 -6.36 -16.48 9.28
N SER A 610 -6.70 -15.49 8.44
CA SER A 610 -5.74 -14.89 7.51
C SER A 610 -4.81 -13.86 8.15
N ALA A 611 -5.15 -13.34 9.33
CA ALA A 611 -4.45 -12.24 10.01
C ALA A 611 -3.79 -12.67 11.32
N ARG A 612 -4.20 -13.81 11.88
CA ARG A 612 -3.84 -14.32 13.20
C ARG A 612 -2.34 -14.31 13.41
N ASP A 613 -1.58 -14.97 12.54
CA ASP A 613 -0.13 -15.11 12.75
C ASP A 613 0.57 -13.75 12.77
N ARG A 614 0.18 -12.81 11.89
CA ARG A 614 0.77 -11.47 11.88
C ARG A 614 0.34 -10.59 13.06
N ILE A 615 -0.84 -10.83 13.64
CA ILE A 615 -1.36 -10.11 14.82
C ILE A 615 -0.75 -10.68 16.11
N VAL A 616 -0.74 -12.00 16.27
CA VAL A 616 -0.20 -12.69 17.45
C VAL A 616 1.30 -12.47 17.58
N ASN A 617 2.02 -12.42 16.46
CA ASN A 617 3.47 -12.19 16.45
C ASN A 617 3.88 -10.71 16.60
N GLN A 618 2.95 -9.80 16.93
CA GLN A 618 3.33 -8.42 17.27
C GLN A 618 4.09 -8.41 18.59
N LEU A 619 5.22 -7.72 18.63
CA LEU A 619 6.03 -7.58 19.84
C LEU A 619 5.46 -6.45 20.70
N VAL A 620 4.82 -6.81 21.81
CA VAL A 620 4.32 -5.87 22.82
C VAL A 620 5.31 -5.78 23.96
N ILE A 621 5.78 -4.57 24.24
CA ILE A 621 6.60 -4.30 25.43
C ILE A 621 5.73 -3.63 26.48
N TRP A 622 5.64 -4.24 27.65
CA TRP A 622 4.81 -3.79 28.76
C TRP A 622 5.60 -2.97 29.77
N GLN A 623 4.96 -1.95 30.33
CA GLN A 623 5.46 -1.22 31.50
C GLN A 623 5.40 -2.12 32.73
N ASN A 624 6.47 -2.15 33.53
CA ASN A 624 6.53 -2.90 34.77
C ASN A 624 7.44 -2.18 35.80
N SER A 625 7.72 -2.82 36.94
CA SER A 625 8.54 -2.23 38.02
C SER A 625 10.00 -1.97 37.64
N GLN A 626 10.52 -2.67 36.63
CA GLN A 626 11.90 -2.56 36.16
C GLN A 626 12.02 -1.72 34.86
N ARG A 627 10.92 -1.54 34.13
CA ARG A 627 10.87 -0.89 32.82
C ARG A 627 9.75 0.14 32.77
N SER A 628 10.13 1.42 32.76
CA SER A 628 9.21 2.54 32.51
C SER A 628 9.10 2.81 31.02
N LEU A 629 7.87 2.95 30.52
CA LEU A 629 7.58 3.38 29.15
C LEU A 629 7.21 4.87 29.10
N GLY A 630 7.31 5.58 30.23
CA GLY A 630 6.90 6.98 30.36
C GLY A 630 5.39 7.19 30.57
N PHE A 631 4.59 6.11 30.65
CA PHE A 631 3.18 6.26 31.02
C PHE A 631 3.04 6.51 32.53
N PRO A 632 2.00 7.25 32.97
CA PRO A 632 1.70 7.41 34.38
C PRO A 632 1.64 6.06 35.09
N SER A 633 2.11 5.97 36.34
CA SER A 633 2.00 4.75 37.16
C SER A 633 0.55 4.28 37.12
N ALA A 634 0.34 3.11 36.53
CA ALA A 634 -0.98 2.55 36.43
C ALA A 634 -1.52 2.32 37.85
N ASP A 635 -2.81 2.60 38.07
CA ASP A 635 -3.52 1.98 39.19
C ASP A 635 -3.27 0.46 39.13
N GLU A 636 -3.20 -0.26 40.26
CA GLU A 636 -2.89 -1.71 40.30
C GLU A 636 -3.76 -2.59 39.36
N SER A 637 -4.84 -2.03 38.79
CA SER A 637 -5.77 -2.68 37.88
C SER A 637 -5.50 -2.51 36.38
N LYS A 638 -4.60 -1.61 35.93
CA LYS A 638 -4.38 -1.33 34.49
C LYS A 638 -2.96 -1.62 34.03
N LYS A 639 -2.81 -2.05 32.78
CA LYS A 639 -1.52 -2.38 32.17
C LYS A 639 -1.35 -1.53 30.91
N TYR A 640 -0.15 -0.96 30.70
CA TYR A 640 0.16 -0.23 29.47
C TYR A 640 1.37 -0.84 28.77
N GLY A 641 1.29 -0.91 27.45
CA GLY A 641 2.36 -1.42 26.60
C GLY A 641 2.46 -0.63 25.29
N ILE A 642 3.55 -0.88 24.55
CA ILE A 642 3.81 -0.26 23.25
C ILE A 642 4.12 -1.36 22.24
N ILE A 643 3.56 -1.21 21.05
CA ILE A 643 3.92 -1.94 19.83
C ILE A 643 4.63 -0.97 18.90
N LEU A 644 5.72 -1.41 18.29
CA LEU A 644 6.41 -0.66 17.24
C LEU A 644 6.09 -1.29 15.87
N PRO A 645 5.35 -0.60 14.98
CA PRO A 645 5.08 -1.11 13.64
C PRO A 645 6.37 -1.27 12.83
N GLN A 646 6.50 -2.38 12.11
CA GLN A 646 7.67 -2.66 11.25
C GLN A 646 7.50 -1.98 9.88
N MET A 647 7.45 -0.65 9.88
CA MET A 647 7.16 0.18 8.72
C MET A 647 8.35 0.27 7.76
N ILE A 648 8.16 -0.17 6.51
CA ILE A 648 9.05 0.17 5.39
C ILE A 648 8.55 1.49 4.82
N THR A 649 9.29 2.58 5.06
CA THR A 649 8.81 3.96 4.81
C THR A 649 8.58 4.26 3.33
N MET A 650 9.33 3.62 2.43
CA MET A 650 9.07 3.61 0.98
C MET A 650 9.18 2.19 0.42
N GLY A 651 8.13 1.38 0.58
CA GLY A 651 8.14 -0.02 0.17
C GLY A 651 7.63 -0.30 -1.26
N THR A 652 7.00 0.68 -1.91
CA THR A 652 6.53 0.56 -3.30
C THR A 652 7.25 1.54 -4.23
N VAL A 653 7.22 1.27 -5.54
CA VAL A 653 7.69 2.23 -6.58
C VAL A 653 6.93 3.56 -6.55
N THR A 654 5.74 3.58 -5.95
CA THR A 654 4.95 4.81 -5.70
C THR A 654 5.36 5.55 -4.43
N ARG A 655 6.44 5.10 -3.77
CA ARG A 655 6.97 5.59 -2.49
C ARG A 655 6.03 5.42 -1.30
N ARG A 656 4.94 4.66 -1.45
CA ARG A 656 4.04 4.36 -0.33
C ARG A 656 4.74 3.44 0.65
N ALA A 657 4.45 3.66 1.93
CA ALA A 657 4.92 2.77 2.98
C ALA A 657 4.25 1.39 2.91
N ILE A 658 4.96 0.38 3.38
CA ILE A 658 4.44 -0.99 3.51
C ILE A 658 4.64 -1.47 4.94
N GLU A 659 3.59 -2.05 5.51
CA GLU A 659 3.62 -2.79 6.76
C GLU A 659 2.52 -3.87 6.68
N LYS A 660 2.79 -5.07 7.20
CA LYS A 660 1.96 -6.25 6.91
C LYS A 660 0.67 -6.32 7.72
N THR A 661 0.60 -5.67 8.88
CA THR A 661 -0.49 -5.82 9.86
C THR A 661 -1.38 -4.57 9.95
N TRP A 662 -0.82 -3.45 10.37
CA TRP A 662 -1.46 -2.17 10.66
C TRP A 662 -1.86 -1.41 9.40
N LEU A 663 -1.02 -1.39 8.36
CA LEU A 663 -1.39 -0.78 7.06
C LEU A 663 -2.38 -1.62 6.24
N THR A 664 -2.68 -2.84 6.68
CA THR A 664 -3.69 -3.71 6.07
C THR A 664 -4.87 -4.00 7.01
N ALA A 665 -4.89 -3.35 8.18
CA ALA A 665 -5.90 -3.54 9.20
C ALA A 665 -7.27 -3.12 8.66
N SER A 666 -8.25 -4.02 8.75
CA SER A 666 -9.62 -3.71 8.35
C SER A 666 -10.34 -2.93 9.45
N ASN A 667 -11.35 -2.15 9.07
CA ASN A 667 -12.30 -1.63 10.05
C ASN A 667 -13.11 -2.76 10.70
N ALA A 668 -13.59 -2.50 11.91
CA ALA A 668 -14.44 -3.41 12.66
C ALA A 668 -15.71 -3.75 11.86
N LYS A 669 -16.03 -5.05 11.78
CA LYS A 669 -17.24 -5.56 11.13
C LYS A 669 -17.95 -6.54 12.04
N LYS A 670 -19.25 -6.32 12.25
CA LYS A 670 -20.12 -7.17 13.08
C LYS A 670 -20.07 -8.65 12.72
N ASN A 671 -19.75 -8.97 11.46
CA ASN A 671 -19.66 -10.32 10.94
C ASN A 671 -18.22 -10.80 10.70
N ARG A 672 -17.22 -10.28 11.42
CA ARG A 672 -15.82 -10.75 11.32
C ARG A 672 -15.13 -10.75 12.67
N VAL A 673 -14.71 -11.93 13.10
CA VAL A 673 -13.89 -12.15 14.31
C VAL A 673 -12.56 -11.42 14.15
N GLY A 674 -12.14 -10.70 15.19
CA GLY A 674 -10.86 -10.02 15.26
C GLY A 674 -10.75 -8.76 14.39
N SER A 675 -11.81 -8.34 13.69
CA SER A 675 -11.74 -7.19 12.77
C SER A 675 -11.62 -5.83 13.46
N GLU A 676 -11.77 -5.78 14.78
CA GLU A 676 -11.62 -4.62 15.66
C GLU A 676 -10.17 -4.27 16.02
N LEU A 677 -9.17 -4.88 15.36
CA LEU A 677 -7.74 -4.71 15.66
C LEU A 677 -7.30 -3.25 15.89
N LYS A 678 -7.73 -2.32 15.02
CA LYS A 678 -7.38 -0.89 15.17
C LYS A 678 -7.74 -0.38 16.57
N ALA A 679 -8.92 -0.75 17.09
CA ALA A 679 -9.42 -0.26 18.39
C ALA A 679 -8.67 -0.82 19.60
N MET A 680 -7.74 -1.76 19.40
CA MET A 680 -6.84 -2.21 20.46
C MET A 680 -5.68 -1.26 20.70
N VAL A 681 -5.42 -0.34 19.76
CA VAL A 681 -4.55 0.80 20.01
C VAL A 681 -5.35 1.82 20.79
N ARG A 682 -4.90 2.09 22.03
CA ARG A 682 -5.66 2.85 23.02
C ARG A 682 -4.78 3.93 23.63
N ALA A 683 -5.35 5.13 23.75
CA ALA A 683 -4.70 6.21 24.45
C ALA A 683 -4.61 5.88 25.95
N PRO A 684 -3.42 6.00 26.57
CA PRO A 684 -3.29 5.90 28.02
C PRO A 684 -4.03 7.05 28.72
N LYS A 685 -4.27 6.92 30.03
CA LYS A 685 -4.90 7.97 30.83
C LYS A 685 -4.09 9.27 30.73
N GLY A 686 -4.78 10.39 30.49
CA GLY A 686 -4.14 11.70 30.28
C GLY A 686 -3.78 11.98 28.82
N TYR A 687 -4.11 11.09 27.90
CA TYR A 687 -3.88 11.26 26.47
C TYR A 687 -5.14 10.96 25.65
N ALA A 688 -5.18 11.53 24.45
CA ALA A 688 -6.13 11.25 23.39
C ALA A 688 -5.40 10.99 22.06
N ILE A 689 -6.03 10.23 21.18
CA ILE A 689 -5.61 10.08 19.79
C ILE A 689 -6.31 11.16 18.99
N VAL A 690 -5.52 12.02 18.34
CA VAL A 690 -6.00 13.10 17.47
C VAL A 690 -5.57 12.81 16.05
N GLY A 691 -6.48 12.92 15.09
CA GLY A 691 -6.11 12.83 13.68
C GLY A 691 -7.27 13.02 12.73
N ALA A 692 -6.98 12.94 11.44
CA ALA A 692 -7.98 13.17 10.40
C ALA A 692 -7.77 12.22 9.22
N ASP A 693 -8.81 12.05 8.42
CA ASP A 693 -8.79 11.40 7.12
C ASP A 693 -8.81 12.48 6.04
N VAL A 694 -7.91 12.41 5.05
CA VAL A 694 -7.87 13.40 3.97
C VAL A 694 -8.95 13.08 2.93
N ASP A 695 -10.05 13.82 2.96
CA ASP A 695 -11.14 13.58 2.01
C ASP A 695 -10.70 13.69 0.55
N SER A 696 -10.89 12.59 -0.18
CA SER A 696 -10.70 12.50 -1.63
C SER A 696 -9.34 13.02 -2.09
N GLU A 697 -8.28 12.81 -1.29
CA GLU A 697 -6.93 13.31 -1.50
C GLU A 697 -6.47 13.19 -2.96
N GLU A 698 -6.37 11.95 -3.44
CA GLU A 698 -5.84 11.64 -4.77
C GLU A 698 -6.76 12.12 -5.90
N LEU A 699 -8.07 12.15 -5.65
CA LEU A 699 -9.04 12.66 -6.59
C LEU A 699 -8.93 14.18 -6.74
N TRP A 700 -8.72 14.91 -5.64
CA TRP A 700 -8.49 16.35 -5.64
C TRP A 700 -7.15 16.69 -6.30
N ILE A 701 -6.05 16.00 -5.96
CA ILE A 701 -4.75 16.20 -6.61
C ILE A 701 -4.89 16.01 -8.12
N SER A 702 -5.56 14.92 -8.54
CA SER A 702 -5.83 14.64 -9.95
C SER A 702 -6.63 15.78 -10.58
N SER A 703 -7.74 16.19 -9.98
CA SER A 703 -8.59 17.22 -10.55
C SER A 703 -7.87 18.57 -10.69
N CYS A 704 -7.06 18.94 -9.69
CA CYS A 704 -6.19 20.12 -9.74
C CYS A 704 -5.17 20.06 -10.89
N MET A 705 -4.60 18.90 -11.24
CA MET A 705 -3.71 18.77 -12.40
C MET A 705 -4.44 19.06 -13.72
N GLY A 706 -5.70 18.64 -13.85
CA GLY A 706 -6.55 18.97 -15.00
C GLY A 706 -6.83 20.48 -15.08
N ASP A 707 -7.20 21.07 -13.96
CA ASP A 707 -7.55 22.49 -13.81
C ASP A 707 -6.34 23.44 -13.99
N ALA A 708 -5.13 22.97 -13.66
CA ALA A 708 -3.88 23.72 -13.83
C ALA A 708 -3.66 24.19 -15.28
N GLN A 709 -4.18 23.46 -16.27
CA GLN A 709 -4.12 23.87 -17.67
C GLN A 709 -4.85 25.18 -17.95
N PHE A 710 -5.87 25.50 -17.16
CA PHE A 710 -6.59 26.76 -17.22
C PHE A 710 -5.99 27.81 -16.28
N GLY A 711 -5.38 27.37 -15.18
CA GLY A 711 -4.94 28.24 -14.08
C GLY A 711 -6.09 28.66 -13.16
N LEU A 712 -7.14 27.84 -13.06
CA LEU A 712 -8.34 28.13 -12.30
C LEU A 712 -8.96 26.86 -11.73
N HIS A 713 -9.28 26.84 -10.43
CA HIS A 713 -9.98 25.72 -9.79
C HIS A 713 -11.40 25.52 -10.34
N GLY A 714 -11.81 24.26 -10.50
CA GLY A 714 -13.12 23.87 -11.01
C GLY A 714 -13.26 24.01 -12.53
N ALA A 715 -12.17 24.21 -13.26
CA ALA A 715 -12.21 24.47 -14.70
C ALA A 715 -12.61 23.27 -15.55
N SER A 716 -12.23 22.07 -15.12
CA SER A 716 -12.63 20.80 -15.72
C SER A 716 -13.90 20.25 -15.05
N ALA A 717 -14.65 19.39 -15.76
CA ALA A 717 -15.82 18.74 -15.18
C ALA A 717 -15.45 17.91 -13.94
N ILE A 718 -14.32 17.19 -13.96
CA ILE A 718 -13.84 16.46 -12.77
C ILE A 718 -13.44 17.41 -11.62
N GLY A 719 -12.79 18.54 -11.91
CA GLY A 719 -12.50 19.60 -10.93
C GLY A 719 -13.77 20.10 -10.25
N TRP A 720 -14.76 20.51 -11.05
CA TRP A 720 -16.01 21.03 -10.53
C TRP A 720 -16.81 19.98 -9.76
N MET A 721 -16.93 18.75 -10.27
CA MET A 721 -17.62 17.65 -9.56
C MET A 721 -16.95 17.28 -8.23
N THR A 722 -15.63 17.46 -8.12
CA THR A 722 -14.88 17.18 -6.88
C THR A 722 -15.07 18.28 -5.84
N LEU A 723 -15.15 19.54 -6.27
CA LEU A 723 -15.23 20.70 -5.38
C LEU A 723 -16.67 21.07 -4.99
N GLU A 724 -17.61 20.99 -5.92
CA GLU A 724 -19.00 21.49 -5.77
C GLU A 724 -20.06 20.40 -6.01
N GLY A 725 -19.67 19.22 -6.48
CA GLY A 725 -20.59 18.10 -6.71
C GLY A 725 -21.19 17.57 -5.41
N THR A 726 -22.49 17.29 -5.41
CA THR A 726 -23.18 16.77 -4.22
C THR A 726 -23.88 15.45 -4.51
N LYS A 727 -23.98 14.61 -3.47
CA LYS A 727 -24.72 13.34 -3.52
C LYS A 727 -26.23 13.58 -3.72
N ALA A 728 -26.78 14.60 -3.08
CA ALA A 728 -28.21 14.91 -3.13
C ALA A 728 -28.66 15.29 -4.54
N SER A 729 -27.85 16.10 -5.25
CA SER A 729 -28.13 16.50 -6.63
C SER A 729 -27.65 15.48 -7.67
N GLY A 730 -27.03 14.36 -7.24
CA GLY A 730 -26.44 13.36 -8.13
C GLY A 730 -25.30 13.90 -9.00
N THR A 731 -24.74 15.06 -8.66
CA THR A 731 -23.72 15.76 -9.45
C THR A 731 -22.30 15.34 -9.06
N ASP A 732 -22.12 14.64 -7.95
CA ASP A 732 -20.82 14.07 -7.58
C ASP A 732 -20.39 12.94 -8.52
N LEU A 733 -19.07 12.79 -8.68
CA LEU A 733 -18.45 11.82 -9.58
C LEU A 733 -19.00 10.40 -9.41
N HIS A 734 -19.15 9.94 -8.16
CA HIS A 734 -19.57 8.57 -7.90
C HIS A 734 -21.04 8.34 -8.25
N SER A 735 -21.92 9.32 -8.00
CA SER A 735 -23.33 9.24 -8.39
C SER A 735 -23.50 9.27 -9.91
N LYS A 736 -22.73 10.09 -10.64
CA LYS A 736 -22.74 10.06 -12.12
C LYS A 736 -22.30 8.71 -12.66
N THR A 737 -21.20 8.14 -12.17
CA THR A 737 -20.73 6.81 -12.58
C THR A 737 -21.75 5.72 -12.26
N ALA A 738 -22.37 5.77 -11.08
CA ALA A 738 -23.42 4.85 -10.67
C ALA A 738 -24.61 4.91 -11.63
N SER A 739 -25.04 6.12 -12.03
CA SER A 739 -26.11 6.33 -13.00
C SER A 739 -25.78 5.79 -14.38
N ILE A 740 -24.53 5.95 -14.87
CA ILE A 740 -24.10 5.44 -16.19
C ILE A 740 -24.09 3.91 -16.21
N LEU A 741 -23.63 3.29 -15.13
CA LEU A 741 -23.45 1.83 -15.03
C LEU A 741 -24.67 1.08 -14.51
N GLY A 742 -25.66 1.77 -13.95
CA GLY A 742 -26.81 1.14 -13.28
C GLY A 742 -26.43 0.36 -12.01
N ILE A 743 -25.40 0.81 -11.29
CA ILE A 743 -24.88 0.14 -10.08
C ILE A 743 -25.01 1.04 -8.84
N SER A 744 -24.73 0.49 -7.64
CA SER A 744 -24.73 1.32 -6.44
C SER A 744 -23.55 2.30 -6.41
N ARG A 745 -23.70 3.41 -5.68
CA ARG A 745 -22.64 4.42 -5.52
C ARG A 745 -21.34 3.83 -4.92
N ASP A 746 -21.46 2.90 -3.98
CA ASP A 746 -20.30 2.25 -3.36
C ASP A 746 -19.54 1.37 -4.35
N GLN A 747 -20.26 0.66 -5.23
CA GLN A 747 -19.63 -0.07 -6.32
C GLN A 747 -18.97 0.90 -7.29
N ALA A 748 -19.65 1.99 -7.66
CA ALA A 748 -19.12 3.03 -8.53
C ALA A 748 -17.85 3.71 -7.98
N LYS A 749 -17.69 3.81 -6.66
CA LYS A 749 -16.46 4.28 -6.02
C LYS A 749 -15.27 3.41 -6.43
N VAL A 750 -15.40 2.09 -6.34
CA VAL A 750 -14.34 1.13 -6.75
C VAL A 750 -14.01 1.28 -8.25
N PHE A 751 -15.02 1.44 -9.10
CA PHE A 751 -14.82 1.70 -10.53
C PHE A 751 -14.06 3.01 -10.79
N ASN A 752 -14.40 4.10 -10.11
CA ASN A 752 -13.74 5.38 -10.33
C ASN A 752 -12.26 5.35 -9.96
N TYR A 753 -11.92 4.82 -8.79
CA TYR A 753 -10.53 4.74 -8.36
C TYR A 753 -9.71 3.85 -9.30
N SER A 754 -10.18 2.65 -9.63
CA SER A 754 -9.48 1.78 -10.58
C SER A 754 -9.23 2.47 -11.94
N ARG A 755 -10.21 3.23 -12.44
CA ARG A 755 -10.13 3.94 -13.73
C ARG A 755 -9.15 5.11 -13.73
N ILE A 756 -9.11 5.90 -12.64
CA ILE A 756 -8.16 7.00 -12.44
C ILE A 756 -6.72 6.47 -12.40
N TYR A 757 -6.49 5.32 -11.79
CA TYR A 757 -5.19 4.62 -11.79
C TYR A 757 -4.82 3.96 -13.13
N GLY A 758 -5.54 4.27 -14.20
CA GLY A 758 -5.20 3.78 -15.54
C GLY A 758 -5.69 2.37 -15.85
N ALA A 759 -6.63 1.80 -15.07
CA ALA A 759 -7.29 0.56 -15.48
C ALA A 759 -7.94 0.74 -16.87
N GLY A 760 -7.85 -0.32 -17.68
CA GLY A 760 -8.40 -0.38 -19.03
C GLY A 760 -9.78 -1.02 -19.07
N MET A 761 -10.40 -0.99 -20.26
CA MET A 761 -11.75 -1.48 -20.52
C MET A 761 -11.97 -2.94 -20.08
N ARG A 762 -11.00 -3.84 -20.34
CA ARG A 762 -11.06 -5.24 -19.92
C ARG A 762 -11.29 -5.42 -18.42
N HIS A 763 -10.63 -4.59 -17.59
CA HIS A 763 -10.77 -4.65 -16.14
C HIS A 763 -12.17 -4.20 -15.69
N ALA A 764 -12.71 -3.14 -16.29
CA ALA A 764 -14.06 -2.66 -15.99
C ALA A 764 -15.13 -3.70 -16.36
N ILE A 765 -14.99 -4.37 -17.50
CA ILE A 765 -15.90 -5.46 -17.91
C ILE A 765 -15.87 -6.61 -16.91
N LEU A 766 -14.68 -7.07 -16.53
CA LEU A 766 -14.53 -8.12 -15.52
C LEU A 766 -15.19 -7.72 -14.19
N LEU A 767 -14.98 -6.48 -13.74
CA LEU A 767 -15.57 -5.97 -12.50
C LEU A 767 -17.10 -5.88 -12.57
N LEU A 768 -17.67 -5.49 -13.71
CA LEU A 768 -19.12 -5.48 -13.96
C LEU A 768 -19.69 -6.91 -13.88
N LEU A 769 -19.06 -7.86 -14.58
CA LEU A 769 -19.48 -9.26 -14.61
C LEU A 769 -19.34 -9.97 -13.25
N GLN A 770 -18.40 -9.53 -12.40
CA GLN A 770 -18.27 -9.97 -11.02
C GLN A 770 -19.34 -9.35 -10.10
N SER A 771 -19.71 -8.08 -10.36
CA SER A 771 -20.72 -7.38 -9.57
C SER A 771 -22.12 -7.95 -9.76
N ASN A 772 -22.46 -8.28 -11.02
CA ASN A 772 -23.72 -8.88 -11.44
C ASN A 772 -23.46 -10.19 -12.24
N PRO A 773 -23.60 -11.37 -11.59
CA PRO A 773 -23.39 -12.66 -12.25
C PRO A 773 -24.35 -12.96 -13.41
N ASN A 774 -25.49 -12.27 -13.46
CA ASN A 774 -26.52 -12.46 -14.49
C ASN A 774 -26.31 -11.53 -15.70
N MET A 775 -25.39 -10.57 -15.62
CA MET A 775 -25.08 -9.65 -16.72
C MET A 775 -24.37 -10.39 -17.86
N LEU A 776 -24.80 -10.13 -19.10
CA LEU A 776 -24.18 -10.68 -20.31
C LEU A 776 -22.88 -9.93 -20.66
N PRO A 777 -21.86 -10.61 -21.23
CA PRO A 777 -20.61 -9.97 -21.64
C PRO A 777 -20.78 -8.78 -22.59
N GLU A 778 -21.71 -8.86 -23.53
CA GLU A 778 -21.99 -7.80 -24.51
C GLU A 778 -22.59 -6.55 -23.85
N GLU A 779 -23.45 -6.75 -22.86
CA GLU A 779 -24.01 -5.66 -22.04
C GLU A 779 -22.91 -5.00 -21.21
N ALA A 780 -22.04 -5.79 -20.58
CA ALA A 780 -20.91 -5.28 -19.80
C ALA A 780 -19.91 -4.51 -20.68
N GLN A 781 -19.63 -5.00 -21.90
CA GLN A 781 -18.82 -4.32 -22.91
C GLN A 781 -19.43 -2.96 -23.26
N LYS A 782 -20.73 -2.92 -23.59
CA LYS A 782 -21.43 -1.69 -23.96
C LYS A 782 -21.46 -0.67 -22.80
N LEU A 783 -21.71 -1.11 -21.57
CA LEU A 783 -21.68 -0.25 -20.39
C LEU A 783 -20.27 0.29 -20.13
N ALA A 784 -19.24 -0.54 -20.27
CA ALA A 784 -17.85 -0.10 -20.14
C ALA A 784 -17.49 0.91 -21.24
N GLU A 785 -17.81 0.65 -22.50
CA GLU A 785 -17.58 1.60 -23.61
C GLU A 785 -18.25 2.95 -23.36
N ASN A 786 -19.52 2.95 -22.95
CA ASN A 786 -20.24 4.17 -22.58
C ASN A 786 -19.58 4.92 -21.42
N LEU A 787 -19.12 4.19 -20.39
CA LEU A 787 -18.41 4.78 -19.26
C LEU A 787 -17.11 5.47 -19.72
N TYR A 788 -16.24 4.77 -20.46
CA TYR A 788 -14.96 5.34 -20.89
C TYR A 788 -15.15 6.51 -21.85
N ALA A 789 -16.10 6.41 -22.78
CA ALA A 789 -16.44 7.49 -23.70
C ALA A 789 -16.97 8.74 -22.97
N SER A 790 -17.83 8.57 -21.97
CA SER A 790 -18.38 9.69 -21.20
C SER A 790 -17.36 10.32 -20.25
N THR A 791 -16.37 9.54 -19.80
CA THR A 791 -15.40 9.96 -18.78
C THR A 791 -14.03 10.30 -19.34
N LYS A 792 -13.20 9.33 -19.75
CA LYS A 792 -11.89 9.60 -20.36
C LYS A 792 -12.03 10.33 -21.70
N GLY A 793 -13.12 10.07 -22.41
CA GLY A 793 -13.37 10.58 -23.75
C GLY A 793 -12.95 9.59 -24.83
N LYS A 794 -12.92 10.08 -26.06
CA LYS A 794 -12.38 9.38 -27.23
C LYS A 794 -10.87 9.62 -27.31
N ASN A 795 -10.13 8.65 -27.85
CA ASN A 795 -8.70 8.79 -28.13
C ASN A 795 -8.46 8.89 -29.64
N THR A 796 -7.51 9.72 -30.06
CA THR A 796 -7.14 9.87 -31.47
C THR A 796 -6.49 8.63 -32.09
N HIS A 797 -6.05 7.64 -31.30
CA HIS A 797 -5.35 6.40 -31.72
C HIS A 797 -4.10 6.61 -32.61
N ARG A 798 -3.67 7.87 -32.77
CA ARG A 798 -2.52 8.32 -33.57
C ARG A 798 -1.69 9.28 -32.73
N THR A 799 -0.40 9.36 -33.02
CA THR A 799 0.56 10.11 -32.22
C THR A 799 1.06 11.38 -32.90
N ASP A 800 0.66 11.64 -34.15
CA ASP A 800 1.08 12.82 -34.88
C ASP A 800 0.27 14.08 -34.52
N ILE A 801 -0.94 13.92 -33.98
CA ILE A 801 -1.76 15.03 -33.47
C ILE A 801 -1.30 15.33 -32.03
N PHE A 802 -0.79 16.55 -31.81
CA PHE A 802 -0.23 16.97 -30.51
C PHE A 802 0.90 16.06 -29.98
N ASP A 803 1.62 15.38 -30.88
CA ASP A 803 2.80 14.54 -30.63
C ASP A 803 2.58 13.35 -29.66
N ARG A 804 1.33 13.03 -29.32
CA ARG A 804 0.95 11.87 -28.49
C ARG A 804 -0.48 11.41 -28.78
N LYS A 805 -0.87 10.27 -28.18
CA LYS A 805 -2.29 9.91 -28.12
C LYS A 805 -3.04 11.02 -27.37
N PHE A 806 -4.16 11.46 -27.93
CA PHE A 806 -4.88 12.63 -27.42
C PHE A 806 -6.31 12.27 -27.05
N TRP A 807 -6.69 12.62 -25.82
CA TRP A 807 -8.03 12.39 -25.27
C TRP A 807 -8.93 13.62 -25.46
N PHE A 808 -10.17 13.40 -25.89
CA PHE A 808 -11.13 14.49 -26.11
C PHE A 808 -12.58 14.09 -25.82
N GLY A 809 -13.38 15.05 -25.37
CA GLY A 809 -14.84 14.97 -25.26
C GLY A 809 -15.41 14.28 -24.01
N GLY A 810 -14.55 13.84 -23.08
CA GLY A 810 -14.97 13.25 -21.82
C GLY A 810 -14.77 14.19 -20.62
N THR A 811 -15.43 13.90 -19.49
CA THR A 811 -15.30 14.68 -18.25
C THR A 811 -13.88 14.76 -17.68
N GLU A 812 -13.00 13.84 -18.08
CA GLU A 812 -11.65 13.66 -17.57
C GLU A 812 -10.57 13.77 -18.66
N SER A 813 -10.94 14.17 -19.89
CA SER A 813 -9.97 14.29 -20.99
C SER A 813 -8.82 15.23 -20.63
N TYR A 814 -9.10 16.36 -19.96
CA TYR A 814 -8.09 17.28 -19.44
C TYR A 814 -7.11 16.59 -18.48
N LEU A 815 -7.63 15.80 -17.54
CA LEU A 815 -6.82 15.06 -16.58
C LEU A 815 -5.91 14.05 -17.28
N PHE A 816 -6.46 13.17 -18.12
CA PHE A 816 -5.68 12.11 -18.75
C PHE A 816 -4.61 12.65 -19.70
N ASN A 817 -4.91 13.71 -20.46
CA ASN A 817 -3.89 14.36 -21.28
C ASN A 817 -2.75 14.92 -20.44
N LYS A 818 -3.02 15.42 -19.23
CA LYS A 818 -1.98 15.96 -18.34
C LYS A 818 -1.21 14.85 -17.61
N LEU A 819 -1.88 13.82 -17.13
CA LEU A 819 -1.22 12.66 -16.52
C LEU A 819 -0.32 11.94 -17.53
N GLU A 820 -0.79 11.74 -18.77
CA GLU A 820 0.03 11.14 -19.83
C GLU A 820 1.20 12.03 -20.23
N GLU A 821 1.07 13.36 -20.20
CA GLU A 821 2.20 14.29 -20.42
C GLU A 821 3.31 14.09 -19.39
N ILE A 822 2.95 14.12 -18.10
CA ILE A 822 3.91 13.94 -17.01
C ILE A 822 4.51 12.53 -17.10
N ALA A 823 3.65 11.52 -17.28
CA ALA A 823 4.07 10.14 -17.37
C ALA A 823 4.93 9.86 -18.61
N LEU A 824 4.80 10.59 -19.72
CA LEU A 824 5.61 10.39 -20.93
C LEU A 824 6.88 11.25 -20.96
N SER A 825 7.03 12.20 -20.03
CA SER A 825 8.22 13.02 -19.91
C SER A 825 9.47 12.17 -19.67
N ASP A 826 10.64 12.70 -20.04
CA ASP A 826 11.91 12.01 -19.88
C ASP A 826 12.28 11.85 -18.39
N LYS A 827 11.93 12.85 -17.58
CA LYS A 827 12.09 12.84 -16.11
C LYS A 827 10.75 13.14 -15.41
N PRO A 828 9.85 12.15 -15.27
CA PRO A 828 8.58 12.34 -14.58
C PRO A 828 8.81 12.73 -13.13
N GLN A 829 8.14 13.80 -12.68
CA GLN A 829 8.22 14.32 -11.32
C GLN A 829 6.83 14.59 -10.76
N THR A 830 6.67 14.44 -9.44
CA THR A 830 5.47 14.91 -8.74
C THR A 830 5.42 16.44 -8.72
N PRO A 831 4.21 17.04 -8.77
CA PRO A 831 4.08 18.50 -8.91
C PRO A 831 4.42 19.29 -7.64
N ALA A 832 4.30 18.68 -6.46
CA ALA A 832 4.50 19.38 -5.18
C ALA A 832 5.97 19.38 -4.74
N LEU A 833 6.56 18.18 -4.58
CA LEU A 833 7.93 18.02 -4.06
C LEU A 833 8.98 17.69 -5.14
N GLY A 834 8.57 17.49 -6.40
CA GLY A 834 9.51 17.19 -7.48
C GLY A 834 10.13 15.80 -7.41
N CYS A 835 9.48 14.85 -6.72
CA CYS A 835 10.00 13.49 -6.55
C CYS A 835 9.88 12.71 -7.87
N GLY A 836 10.99 12.11 -8.30
CA GLY A 836 11.12 11.37 -9.54
C GLY A 836 10.61 9.92 -9.45
N VAL A 837 10.26 9.36 -10.61
CA VAL A 837 9.96 7.92 -10.72
C VAL A 837 11.25 7.12 -10.63
N THR A 838 11.18 5.88 -10.10
CA THR A 838 12.29 4.93 -10.10
C THR A 838 12.95 4.83 -11.48
N TYR A 839 14.28 4.70 -11.53
CA TYR A 839 15.04 4.58 -12.77
C TYR A 839 14.53 3.40 -13.63
N ALA A 840 14.10 2.30 -13.01
CA ALA A 840 13.54 1.15 -13.71
C ALA A 840 12.26 1.44 -14.52
N LEU A 841 11.57 2.57 -14.24
CA LEU A 841 10.39 3.04 -14.98
C LEU A 841 10.63 4.37 -15.72
N SER A 842 11.87 4.86 -15.72
CA SER A 842 12.26 6.02 -16.50
C SER A 842 12.36 5.66 -17.98
N LYS A 843 12.06 6.62 -18.84
CA LYS A 843 12.04 6.41 -20.29
C LYS A 843 13.43 6.07 -20.86
N GLU A 844 14.48 6.53 -20.19
CA GLU A 844 15.89 6.31 -20.57
C GLU A 844 16.25 4.82 -20.64
N TYR A 845 15.76 4.00 -19.72
CA TYR A 845 16.13 2.59 -19.60
C TYR A 845 15.06 1.62 -20.14
N LEU A 846 13.90 2.14 -20.57
CA LEU A 846 12.83 1.34 -21.16
C LEU A 846 13.04 1.18 -22.68
N PRO A 847 12.88 -0.03 -23.25
CA PRO A 847 13.06 -0.23 -24.69
C PRO A 847 12.11 0.63 -25.54
N ALA A 848 12.59 1.08 -26.71
CA ALA A 848 11.80 1.88 -27.64
C ALA A 848 10.53 1.12 -28.07
N GLY A 849 9.36 1.69 -27.81
CA GLY A 849 8.06 1.05 -28.06
C GLY A 849 7.55 0.14 -26.92
N PHE A 850 8.39 -0.25 -25.96
CA PHE A 850 8.02 -1.06 -24.79
C PHE A 850 7.56 -0.19 -23.59
N GLY A 851 7.91 1.10 -23.59
CA GLY A 851 7.41 2.07 -22.60
C GLY A 851 5.88 2.23 -22.60
N SER A 852 5.17 1.84 -23.68
CA SER A 852 3.70 1.81 -23.71
C SER A 852 3.10 0.76 -22.78
N ASP A 853 3.80 -0.34 -22.54
CA ASP A 853 3.28 -1.48 -21.77
C ASP A 853 3.21 -1.16 -20.27
N TYR A 854 4.04 -0.22 -19.82
CA TYR A 854 4.07 0.26 -18.43
C TYR A 854 3.39 1.62 -18.22
N MET A 855 2.75 2.19 -19.25
CA MET A 855 2.01 3.45 -19.12
C MET A 855 0.98 3.47 -17.99
N PRO A 856 0.17 2.41 -17.77
CA PRO A 856 -0.72 2.37 -16.61
C PRO A 856 0.03 2.47 -15.28
N SER A 857 1.22 1.87 -15.18
CA SER A 857 2.05 1.94 -13.97
C SER A 857 2.62 3.34 -13.75
N ARG A 858 3.07 4.02 -14.81
CA ARG A 858 3.58 5.41 -14.75
C ARG A 858 2.48 6.42 -14.43
N ILE A 859 1.28 6.28 -15.01
CA ILE A 859 0.12 7.12 -14.69
C ILE A 859 -0.29 6.93 -13.23
N ASN A 860 -0.40 5.68 -12.78
CA ASN A 860 -0.70 5.37 -11.39
C ASN A 860 0.36 5.95 -10.42
N TRP A 861 1.64 5.92 -10.84
CA TRP A 861 2.72 6.51 -10.06
C TRP A 861 2.55 8.02 -9.87
N VAL A 862 2.20 8.79 -10.91
CA VAL A 862 2.02 10.25 -10.79
C VAL A 862 1.04 10.60 -9.67
N VAL A 863 -0.11 9.91 -9.61
CA VAL A 863 -1.15 10.18 -8.61
C VAL A 863 -0.72 9.70 -7.23
N GLN A 864 -0.32 8.42 -7.09
CA GLN A 864 0.00 7.85 -5.77
C GLN A 864 1.23 8.46 -5.13
N SER A 865 2.25 8.75 -5.93
CA SER A 865 3.47 9.41 -5.48
C SER A 865 3.16 10.84 -5.03
N SER A 866 2.22 11.53 -5.68
CA SER A 866 1.75 12.84 -5.22
C SER A 866 0.96 12.78 -3.90
N GLY A 867 0.23 11.68 -3.64
CA GLY A 867 -0.37 11.45 -2.31
C GLY A 867 0.69 11.28 -1.21
N VAL A 868 1.82 10.62 -1.50
CA VAL A 868 2.94 10.54 -0.55
C VAL A 868 3.55 11.91 -0.26
N ASP A 869 3.68 12.78 -1.27
CA ASP A 869 4.12 14.17 -1.07
C ASP A 869 3.19 14.91 -0.09
N TYR A 870 1.88 14.74 -0.26
CA TYR A 870 0.87 15.34 0.61
C TYR A 870 1.02 14.89 2.07
N LEU A 871 1.20 13.58 2.29
CA LEU A 871 1.45 13.02 3.62
C LEU A 871 2.71 13.62 4.26
N HIS A 872 3.82 13.69 3.53
CA HIS A 872 5.06 14.27 4.06
C HIS A 872 4.89 15.76 4.42
N LEU A 873 4.18 16.52 3.60
CA LEU A 873 3.86 17.93 3.87
C LEU A 873 3.02 18.09 5.15
N LEU A 874 2.02 17.23 5.36
CA LEU A 874 1.24 17.21 6.60
C LEU A 874 2.11 16.89 7.83
N ILE A 875 2.93 15.84 7.74
CA ILE A 875 3.80 15.40 8.84
C ILE A 875 4.79 16.50 9.23
N VAL A 876 5.45 17.13 8.25
CA VAL A 876 6.42 18.20 8.51
C VAL A 876 5.74 19.46 9.05
N SER A 877 4.57 19.83 8.52
CA SER A 877 3.78 20.95 9.06
C SER A 877 3.41 20.73 10.52
N MET A 878 2.91 19.53 10.83
CA MET A 878 2.59 19.15 12.21
C MET A 878 3.83 19.17 13.10
N SER A 879 4.96 18.64 12.64
CA SER A 879 6.22 18.67 13.41
C SER A 879 6.66 20.11 13.73
N HIS A 880 6.56 21.02 12.76
CA HIS A 880 6.88 22.44 12.98
C HIS A 880 5.91 23.08 13.97
N LEU A 881 4.60 22.88 13.81
CA LEU A 881 3.58 23.46 14.69
C LEU A 881 3.66 22.90 16.12
N ILE A 882 3.92 21.60 16.27
CA ILE A 882 4.13 20.92 17.56
C ILE A 882 5.30 21.56 18.30
N ALA A 883 6.45 21.70 17.64
CA ALA A 883 7.64 22.30 18.23
C ALA A 883 7.43 23.79 18.54
N LYS A 884 6.96 24.58 17.57
CA LYS A 884 6.80 26.04 17.72
C LYS A 884 5.85 26.43 18.85
N TYR A 885 4.77 25.69 19.02
CA TYR A 885 3.75 26.01 20.04
C TYR A 885 3.87 25.16 21.30
N ASN A 886 4.82 24.23 21.40
CA ASN A 886 4.93 23.31 22.53
C ASN A 886 3.60 22.56 22.77
N ILE A 887 3.16 21.84 21.75
CA ILE A 887 2.01 20.92 21.82
C ILE A 887 2.57 19.54 22.19
N ASP A 888 2.13 18.95 23.30
CA ASP A 888 2.59 17.61 23.67
C ASP A 888 1.90 16.55 22.80
N ALA A 889 2.54 16.22 21.69
CA ALA A 889 2.04 15.29 20.70
C ALA A 889 3.17 14.47 20.05
N ARG A 890 2.89 13.20 19.79
CA ARG A 890 3.79 12.29 19.07
C ARG A 890 3.07 11.59 17.93
N PHE A 891 3.74 11.50 16.79
CA PHE A 891 3.26 10.76 15.62
C PHE A 891 3.02 9.29 15.98
N LEU A 892 1.79 8.82 15.77
CA LEU A 892 1.37 7.46 16.13
C LEU A 892 1.50 6.55 14.91
N ILE A 893 0.73 6.84 13.85
CA ILE A 893 0.81 6.12 12.57
C ILE A 893 0.12 6.94 11.46
N SER A 894 0.46 6.64 10.21
CA SER A 894 -0.37 6.99 9.06
C SER A 894 -0.81 5.72 8.35
N VAL A 895 -2.09 5.61 8.02
CA VAL A 895 -2.69 4.45 7.32
C VAL A 895 -3.47 4.95 6.11
N HIS A 896 -2.96 4.69 4.91
CA HIS A 896 -3.51 5.26 3.67
C HIS A 896 -3.49 6.80 3.72
N ASP A 897 -4.66 7.43 3.71
CA ASP A 897 -4.97 8.86 3.80
C ASP A 897 -5.28 9.32 5.24
N GLU A 898 -5.19 8.41 6.22
CA GLU A 898 -5.37 8.71 7.64
C GLU A 898 -4.03 9.09 8.29
N LEU A 899 -4.01 10.15 9.09
CA LEU A 899 -2.88 10.56 9.91
C LEU A 899 -3.31 10.67 11.38
N ARG A 900 -2.54 10.10 12.31
CA ARG A 900 -2.90 10.01 13.74
C ARG A 900 -1.71 10.34 14.64
N TYR A 901 -1.98 11.07 15.72
CA TYR A 901 -1.04 11.46 16.77
C TYR A 901 -1.58 11.03 18.13
N LEU A 902 -0.70 10.62 19.03
CA LEU A 902 -1.01 10.59 20.45
C LEU A 902 -0.74 11.97 21.02
N VAL A 903 -1.68 12.56 21.73
CA VAL A 903 -1.63 13.93 22.22
C VAL A 903 -2.03 13.96 23.69
N ALA A 904 -1.36 14.76 24.52
CA ALA A 904 -1.82 15.01 25.89
C ALA A 904 -3.24 15.60 25.89
N GLU A 905 -4.05 15.22 26.87
CA GLU A 905 -5.48 15.58 26.93
C GLU A 905 -5.70 17.10 26.91
N GLU A 906 -4.82 17.87 27.56
CA GLU A 906 -4.83 19.33 27.58
C GLU A 906 -4.62 19.98 26.20
N ASP A 907 -3.93 19.27 25.30
CA ASP A 907 -3.47 19.79 24.01
C ASP A 907 -4.28 19.27 22.82
N LYS A 908 -5.23 18.35 23.05
CA LYS A 908 -6.01 17.69 22.00
C LYS A 908 -6.68 18.66 21.01
N TYR A 909 -7.23 19.78 21.50
CA TYR A 909 -7.87 20.79 20.65
C TYR A 909 -6.87 21.69 19.92
N ARG A 910 -5.71 21.97 20.53
CA ARG A 910 -4.60 22.70 19.90
C ARG A 910 -3.99 21.87 18.77
N ALA A 911 -3.77 20.58 19.00
CA ALA A 911 -3.33 19.64 17.97
C ALA A 911 -4.35 19.51 16.83
N ALA A 912 -5.65 19.49 17.13
CA ALA A 912 -6.69 19.47 16.11
C ALA A 912 -6.66 20.73 15.22
N LEU A 913 -6.45 21.91 15.81
CA LEU A 913 -6.25 23.14 15.05
C LEU A 913 -4.96 23.12 14.23
N ALA A 914 -3.87 22.62 14.80
CA ALA A 914 -2.60 22.48 14.09
C ALA A 914 -2.77 21.61 12.84
N LEU A 915 -3.52 20.51 12.95
CA LEU A 915 -3.81 19.61 11.84
C LEU A 915 -4.63 20.29 10.74
N GLN A 916 -5.65 21.07 11.11
CA GLN A 916 -6.41 21.89 10.16
C GLN A 916 -5.53 22.90 9.40
N ILE A 917 -4.61 23.56 10.10
CA ILE A 917 -3.66 24.51 9.50
C ILE A 917 -2.67 23.78 8.59
N ALA A 918 -2.16 22.62 9.00
CA ALA A 918 -1.26 21.80 8.19
C ALA A 918 -1.91 21.42 6.85
N ASN A 919 -3.18 21.00 6.85
CA ASN A 919 -3.91 20.69 5.62
C ASN A 919 -4.10 21.91 4.71
N LEU A 920 -4.45 23.07 5.29
CA LEU A 920 -4.54 24.32 4.55
C LEU A 920 -3.23 24.66 3.85
N TRP A 921 -2.10 24.59 4.57
CA TRP A 921 -0.77 24.83 4.00
C TRP A 921 -0.44 23.84 2.90
N THR A 922 -0.60 22.53 3.15
CA THR A 922 -0.33 21.47 2.18
C THR A 922 -1.10 21.69 0.88
N ARG A 923 -2.42 21.91 0.95
CA ARG A 923 -3.22 22.14 -0.27
C ARG A 923 -2.85 23.44 -0.98
N SER A 924 -2.49 24.46 -0.23
CA SER A 924 -2.05 25.74 -0.80
C SER A 924 -0.72 25.61 -1.54
N LEU A 925 0.21 24.77 -1.07
CA LEU A 925 1.44 24.48 -1.83
C LEU A 925 1.13 23.81 -3.17
N PHE A 926 0.25 22.80 -3.19
CA PHE A 926 -0.18 22.16 -4.44
C PHE A 926 -0.81 23.17 -5.40
N ALA A 927 -1.73 24.02 -4.93
CA ALA A 927 -2.33 25.06 -5.76
C ALA A 927 -1.26 26.03 -6.30
N TYR A 928 -0.36 26.51 -5.44
CA TYR A 928 0.73 27.41 -5.80
C TYR A 928 1.66 26.82 -6.87
N LYS A 929 2.13 25.56 -6.68
CA LYS A 929 3.01 24.87 -7.63
C LYS A 929 2.34 24.60 -8.98
N LEU A 930 1.01 24.44 -8.98
CA LEU A 930 0.20 24.27 -10.18
C LEU A 930 -0.25 25.60 -10.82
N GLY A 931 0.25 26.74 -10.34
CA GLY A 931 0.01 28.05 -10.97
C GLY A 931 -1.38 28.63 -10.67
N MET A 932 -1.95 28.28 -9.51
CA MET A 932 -3.17 28.84 -8.95
C MET A 932 -2.84 29.59 -7.66
N ASP A 933 -3.22 30.86 -7.59
CA ASP A 933 -2.88 31.80 -6.50
C ASP A 933 -3.99 31.90 -5.44
N ASP A 934 -4.88 30.91 -5.37
CA ASP A 934 -5.94 30.80 -4.37
C ASP A 934 -6.31 29.33 -4.13
N LEU A 935 -7.10 29.06 -3.10
CA LEU A 935 -7.57 27.71 -2.75
C LEU A 935 -9.10 27.70 -2.55
N PRO A 936 -9.82 26.66 -3.00
CA PRO A 936 -11.23 26.52 -2.67
C PRO A 936 -11.45 26.30 -1.17
N GLN A 937 -12.41 27.02 -0.59
CA GLN A 937 -12.75 26.95 0.83
C GLN A 937 -13.17 25.53 1.25
N GLY A 938 -13.86 24.79 0.38
CA GLY A 938 -14.38 23.45 0.67
C GLY A 938 -13.33 22.37 0.87
N VAL A 939 -12.09 22.61 0.42
CA VAL A 939 -10.98 21.68 0.61
C VAL A 939 -9.93 22.18 1.60
N ALA A 940 -9.98 23.46 1.95
CA ALA A 940 -8.99 24.13 2.81
C ALA A 940 -8.82 23.44 4.17
N PHE A 941 -9.90 22.87 4.71
CA PHE A 941 -9.95 22.22 6.00
C PHE A 941 -10.43 20.78 5.84
N PHE A 942 -10.01 19.90 6.75
CA PHE A 942 -10.59 18.57 6.89
C PHE A 942 -12.09 18.68 7.19
N SER A 943 -12.89 17.75 6.66
CA SER A 943 -14.32 17.67 7.02
C SER A 943 -14.50 17.59 8.53
N ALA A 944 -13.64 16.82 9.19
CA ALA A 944 -13.49 16.83 10.63
C ALA A 944 -12.09 16.36 11.06
N VAL A 945 -11.67 16.81 12.24
CA VAL A 945 -10.59 16.19 13.01
C VAL A 945 -11.21 15.38 14.12
N ASP A 946 -10.80 14.12 14.19
CA ASP A 946 -11.26 13.13 15.14
C ASP A 946 -10.37 13.14 16.39
N ILE A 947 -11.02 13.09 17.56
CA ILE A 947 -10.39 13.00 18.87
C ILE A 947 -11.04 11.83 19.61
N ASP A 948 -10.24 10.84 19.99
CA ASP A 948 -10.73 9.58 20.55
C ASP A 948 -9.73 8.98 21.55
N HIS A 949 -10.18 8.03 22.36
CA HIS A 949 -9.28 7.23 23.20
C HIS A 949 -8.92 5.88 22.56
N VAL A 950 -9.49 5.55 21.40
CA VAL A 950 -9.14 4.35 20.62
C VAL A 950 -8.88 4.71 19.16
N LEU A 951 -7.98 3.99 18.50
CA LEU A 951 -7.78 4.15 17.06
C LEU A 951 -8.92 3.45 16.30
N ARG A 952 -9.72 4.23 15.58
CA ARG A 952 -10.74 3.71 14.66
C ARG A 952 -10.95 4.69 13.51
N LYS A 953 -11.66 4.23 12.48
CA LYS A 953 -11.87 5.03 11.28
C LYS A 953 -12.75 6.25 11.55
N GLU A 954 -13.91 6.02 12.18
CA GLU A 954 -14.90 7.04 12.52
C GLU A 954 -15.16 6.95 14.02
N VAL A 955 -15.15 8.09 14.71
CA VAL A 955 -15.25 8.15 16.18
C VAL A 955 -16.59 7.67 16.73
N ASP A 956 -17.64 7.59 15.92
CA ASP A 956 -18.96 7.09 16.33
C ASP A 956 -19.12 5.59 16.07
N MET A 957 -18.14 4.94 15.42
CA MET A 957 -18.18 3.52 15.13
C MET A 957 -18.06 2.72 16.43
N PRO A 958 -19.07 1.93 16.84
CA PRO A 958 -19.07 1.27 18.15
C PRO A 958 -18.10 0.07 18.22
N CYS A 959 -17.43 -0.28 17.12
CA CYS A 959 -16.47 -1.38 17.01
C CYS A 959 -16.98 -2.75 17.50
N VAL A 960 -18.30 -2.99 17.40
CA VAL A 960 -18.92 -4.26 17.80
C VAL A 960 -18.59 -5.36 16.78
N THR A 961 -17.97 -6.43 17.25
CA THR A 961 -17.63 -7.65 16.50
C THR A 961 -17.94 -8.88 17.36
N PRO A 962 -17.82 -10.11 16.83
CA PRO A 962 -18.03 -11.30 17.65
C PRO A 962 -17.08 -11.36 18.87
N SER A 963 -15.81 -10.93 18.70
CA SER A 963 -14.78 -10.93 19.75
C SER A 963 -14.78 -9.69 20.65
N GLN A 964 -15.49 -8.64 20.25
CA GLN A 964 -15.74 -7.44 21.04
C GLN A 964 -17.25 -7.11 21.01
N PRO A 965 -18.07 -7.74 21.85
CA PRO A 965 -19.52 -7.52 21.84
C PRO A 965 -19.92 -6.19 22.51
N ILE A 966 -19.07 -5.66 23.39
CA ILE A 966 -19.34 -4.43 24.14
C ILE A 966 -19.00 -3.22 23.25
N PRO A 967 -19.97 -2.33 22.96
CA PRO A 967 -19.73 -1.17 22.12
C PRO A 967 -18.77 -0.19 22.79
N ILE A 968 -17.82 0.34 22.02
CA ILE A 968 -16.92 1.40 22.47
C ILE A 968 -17.67 2.74 22.38
N PRO A 969 -17.69 3.57 23.45
CA PRO A 969 -18.30 4.89 23.44
C PRO A 969 -17.76 5.78 22.32
N PRO A 970 -18.56 6.72 21.77
CA PRO A 970 -18.10 7.58 20.70
C PRO A 970 -17.09 8.64 21.17
N GLY A 971 -16.15 9.01 20.29
CA GLY A 971 -15.25 10.16 20.48
C GLY A 971 -15.84 11.49 19.99
N GLU A 972 -14.99 12.51 19.85
CA GLU A 972 -15.36 13.82 19.30
C GLU A 972 -14.94 13.94 17.83
N SER A 973 -15.82 14.43 16.96
CA SER A 973 -15.49 14.76 15.56
C SER A 973 -15.76 16.25 15.31
N LEU A 974 -14.69 16.99 15.02
CA LEU A 974 -14.68 18.46 15.04
C LEU A 974 -14.36 19.03 13.65
N ASP A 975 -15.35 19.64 13.02
CA ASP A 975 -15.11 20.54 11.88
C ASP A 975 -14.33 21.80 12.31
N ILE A 976 -13.85 22.57 11.35
CA ILE A 976 -13.06 23.79 11.62
C ILE A 976 -13.80 24.78 12.52
N THR A 977 -15.11 24.93 12.41
CA THR A 977 -15.88 25.90 13.23
C THR A 977 -15.87 25.46 14.69
N LYS A 978 -16.08 24.17 14.95
CA LYS A 978 -16.01 23.60 16.30
C LYS A 978 -14.60 23.71 16.88
N VAL A 979 -13.56 23.44 16.08
CA VAL A 979 -12.17 23.57 16.50
C VAL A 979 -11.84 25.02 16.91
N LEU A 980 -12.24 26.01 16.11
CA LEU A 980 -12.03 27.43 16.44
C LEU A 980 -12.72 27.82 17.75
N ASN A 981 -13.95 27.34 17.99
CA ASN A 981 -14.66 27.59 19.25
C ASN A 981 -13.95 26.96 20.47
N LYS A 982 -13.32 25.79 20.29
CA LYS A 982 -12.56 25.10 21.34
C LYS A 982 -11.16 25.66 21.57
N THR A 983 -10.69 26.55 20.71
CA THR A 983 -9.33 27.12 20.74
C THR A 983 -9.35 28.64 20.85
N ASN A 984 -10.34 29.22 21.52
CA ASN A 984 -10.46 30.67 21.74
C ASN A 984 -10.40 31.49 20.43
N GLY A 985 -11.06 31.02 19.37
CA GLY A 985 -11.08 31.68 18.07
C GLY A 985 -9.89 31.35 17.16
N GLY A 986 -9.16 30.27 17.43
CA GLY A 986 -8.05 29.79 16.59
C GLY A 986 -6.66 30.03 17.16
N SER A 987 -6.50 29.98 18.49
CA SER A 987 -5.20 30.06 19.15
C SER A 987 -4.53 28.70 19.29
N LEU A 988 -3.26 28.63 18.86
CA LEU A 988 -2.37 27.51 19.16
C LEU A 988 -1.57 27.72 20.44
N ARG A 989 -1.65 28.88 21.10
CA ARG A 989 -0.86 29.18 22.30
C ARG A 989 -1.41 28.42 23.51
N LYS A 990 -0.52 27.94 24.38
CA LYS A 990 -0.88 27.22 25.61
C LYS A 990 -1.66 28.10 26.60
N ASP A 991 -1.40 29.40 26.62
CA ASP A 991 -2.11 30.39 27.45
C ASP A 991 -3.49 30.77 26.90
N GLY A 992 -3.85 30.29 25.70
CA GLY A 992 -5.12 30.60 25.06
C GLY A 992 -5.28 32.05 24.60
N LEU A 993 -4.21 32.86 24.65
CA LEU A 993 -4.24 34.23 24.14
C LEU A 993 -4.40 34.23 22.62
N PRO A 994 -5.03 35.25 22.01
CA PRO A 994 -5.14 35.35 20.56
C PRO A 994 -3.78 35.27 19.85
N MET A 995 -3.76 34.64 18.68
CA MET A 995 -2.60 34.68 17.79
C MET A 995 -2.33 36.12 17.36
N VAL A 996 -1.09 36.59 17.51
CA VAL A 996 -0.66 37.93 17.12
C VAL A 996 0.04 37.92 15.76
N GLU A 997 0.12 39.09 15.13
CA GLU A 997 0.91 39.28 13.91
C GLU A 997 2.40 39.33 14.28
N GLU A 998 3.06 38.18 14.15
CA GLU A 998 4.51 38.09 14.30
C GLU A 998 5.19 38.62 13.03
N ILE A 999 5.95 39.71 13.17
CA ILE A 999 6.94 40.10 12.17
C ILE A 999 8.16 39.19 12.42
N ASN A 1000 8.26 38.10 11.67
CA ASN A 1000 9.43 37.22 11.75
C ASN A 1000 10.63 37.95 11.12
N GLU A 1001 11.50 38.52 11.96
CA GLU A 1001 12.80 39.06 11.52
C GLU A 1001 13.77 37.92 11.18
N ASP A 1002 13.64 36.77 11.84
CA ASP A 1002 14.40 35.55 11.60
C ASP A 1002 13.49 34.37 11.20
N PHE A 1003 13.82 33.70 10.08
CA PHE A 1003 13.14 32.48 9.65
C PHE A 1003 13.85 31.23 10.16
N GLU A 1004 13.09 30.24 10.62
CA GLU A 1004 13.61 28.90 10.92
C GLU A 1004 14.02 28.18 9.63
N GLY A 1005 15.10 27.39 9.68
CA GLY A 1005 15.61 26.63 8.53
C GLY A 1005 16.29 27.49 7.45
N HIS A 1006 16.86 26.83 6.43
CA HIS A 1006 17.62 27.46 5.34
C HIS A 1006 16.99 27.19 3.96
N LEU A 1007 17.44 27.93 2.95
CA LEU A 1007 17.01 27.77 1.55
C LEU A 1007 18.06 27.08 0.66
N ASP A 1008 19.09 26.45 1.25
CA ASP A 1008 20.08 25.70 0.47
C ASP A 1008 19.40 24.67 -0.44
N GLY A 1009 19.79 24.67 -1.72
CA GLY A 1009 19.19 23.81 -2.75
C GLY A 1009 17.76 24.19 -3.15
N TYR A 1010 17.18 25.28 -2.63
CA TYR A 1010 15.88 25.77 -3.08
C TYR A 1010 15.96 26.27 -4.52
N ILE A 1011 15.02 25.80 -5.34
CA ILE A 1011 14.82 26.27 -6.70
C ILE A 1011 13.41 26.82 -6.79
N GLU A 1012 13.29 28.09 -7.20
CA GLU A 1012 11.99 28.69 -7.41
C GLU A 1012 11.21 27.92 -8.49
N PRO A 1013 10.00 27.43 -8.19
CA PRO A 1013 9.25 26.61 -9.13
C PRO A 1013 8.75 27.41 -10.33
N ASN A 1014 8.81 26.82 -11.51
CA ASN A 1014 8.09 27.33 -12.68
C ASN A 1014 6.58 26.97 -12.57
N CYS A 1015 5.84 27.73 -11.77
CA CYS A 1015 4.42 27.46 -11.49
C CYS A 1015 3.50 27.53 -12.73
N LEU A 1016 3.92 28.20 -13.80
CA LEU A 1016 3.13 28.32 -15.04
C LEU A 1016 3.40 27.18 -16.04
N SER A 1017 4.32 26.28 -15.74
CA SER A 1017 4.67 25.13 -16.60
C SER A 1017 3.48 24.22 -16.92
N HIS A 1018 2.47 24.18 -16.05
CA HIS A 1018 1.29 23.36 -16.25
C HIS A 1018 0.15 24.06 -17.00
N ARG A 1019 0.24 25.37 -17.19
CA ARG A 1019 -0.78 26.18 -17.88
C ARG A 1019 -0.70 25.96 -19.38
N SER A 1020 -1.84 25.79 -20.03
CA SER A 1020 -1.89 25.72 -21.49
C SER A 1020 -1.40 27.05 -22.08
N THR A 1021 -0.70 26.97 -23.21
CA THR A 1021 -0.30 28.12 -24.02
C THR A 1021 -1.29 28.40 -25.16
N SER A 1022 -2.23 27.49 -25.43
CA SER A 1022 -3.16 27.56 -26.57
C SER A 1022 -4.61 27.34 -26.15
N ALA A 1023 -5.48 28.30 -26.50
CA ALA A 1023 -6.93 28.14 -26.35
C ALA A 1023 -7.46 27.04 -27.29
N ALA A 1024 -6.87 26.90 -28.49
CA ALA A 1024 -7.24 25.85 -29.43
C ALA A 1024 -6.92 24.46 -28.89
N PHE A 1025 -5.80 24.30 -28.18
CA PHE A 1025 -5.45 23.06 -27.49
C PHE A 1025 -6.47 22.69 -26.40
N LEU A 1026 -6.87 23.64 -25.55
CA LEU A 1026 -7.91 23.40 -24.54
C LEU A 1026 -9.24 23.02 -25.19
N LYS A 1027 -9.67 23.78 -26.20
CA LYS A 1027 -10.91 23.50 -26.93
C LYS A 1027 -10.89 22.12 -27.59
N ALA A 1028 -9.74 21.68 -28.10
CA ALA A 1028 -9.59 20.35 -28.70
C ALA A 1028 -9.82 19.22 -27.68
N GLN A 1029 -9.56 19.45 -26.40
CA GLN A 1029 -9.83 18.45 -25.34
C GLN A 1029 -11.31 18.39 -24.97
N ALA A 1030 -12.06 19.50 -25.09
CA ALA A 1030 -13.49 19.55 -24.78
C ALA A 1030 -14.39 19.03 -25.92
N THR A 1031 -14.02 19.24 -27.19
CA THR A 1031 -14.88 18.85 -28.31
C THR A 1031 -15.13 17.34 -28.34
N THR A 1032 -16.27 16.94 -28.91
CA THR A 1032 -16.62 15.52 -29.15
C THR A 1032 -16.41 15.10 -30.61
N ASP A 1033 -16.07 16.07 -31.48
CA ASP A 1033 -15.84 15.88 -32.91
C ASP A 1033 -14.34 15.82 -33.25
N PHE A 1034 -13.91 14.70 -33.84
CA PHE A 1034 -12.54 14.52 -34.30
C PHE A 1034 -12.17 15.44 -35.48
N GLY A 1035 -13.14 15.86 -36.29
CA GLY A 1035 -12.94 16.85 -37.35
C GLY A 1035 -12.42 18.18 -36.77
N GLU A 1036 -13.10 18.68 -35.74
CA GLU A 1036 -12.71 19.88 -35.01
C GLU A 1036 -11.34 19.72 -34.33
N VAL A 1037 -11.04 18.57 -33.70
CA VAL A 1037 -9.71 18.29 -33.10
C VAL A 1037 -8.59 18.52 -34.11
N LYS A 1038 -8.73 18.03 -35.34
CA LYS A 1038 -7.71 18.22 -36.39
C LYS A 1038 -7.53 19.69 -36.78
N GLY A 1039 -8.63 20.43 -36.90
CA GLY A 1039 -8.58 21.87 -37.22
C GLY A 1039 -7.88 22.67 -36.12
N LEU A 1040 -8.21 22.39 -34.87
CA LEU A 1040 -7.61 23.04 -33.69
C LEU A 1040 -6.14 22.64 -33.50
N ALA A 1041 -5.78 21.38 -33.81
CA ALA A 1041 -4.39 20.93 -33.84
C ALA A 1041 -3.58 21.63 -34.93
N GLN A 1042 -4.16 21.83 -36.11
CA GLN A 1042 -3.54 22.59 -37.19
C GLN A 1042 -3.34 24.06 -36.78
N GLN A 1043 -4.32 24.67 -36.11
CA GLN A 1043 -4.18 26.03 -35.59
C GLN A 1043 -3.05 26.16 -34.56
N THR A 1044 -2.85 25.13 -33.73
CA THR A 1044 -1.83 25.14 -32.67
C THR A 1044 -0.43 24.82 -33.18
N THR A 1045 -0.30 23.86 -34.12
CA THR A 1045 1.00 23.33 -34.56
C THR A 1045 1.45 23.83 -35.93
N GLY A 1046 0.55 24.46 -36.69
CA GLY A 1046 0.76 24.83 -38.10
C GLY A 1046 0.76 23.65 -39.08
N LYS A 1047 0.68 22.39 -38.59
CA LYS A 1047 0.72 21.18 -39.42
C LYS A 1047 -0.70 20.74 -39.81
N ARG A 1048 -0.91 20.41 -41.08
CA ARG A 1048 -2.21 19.90 -41.57
C ARG A 1048 -2.32 18.39 -41.32
N PHE A 1049 -3.41 17.96 -40.68
CA PHE A 1049 -3.67 16.56 -40.39
C PHE A 1049 -4.76 15.98 -41.30
N VAL A 1050 -4.47 14.86 -41.97
CA VAL A 1050 -5.38 14.18 -42.91
C VAL A 1050 -5.72 12.77 -42.39
N GLY A 1051 -6.85 12.21 -42.82
CA GLY A 1051 -7.34 10.88 -42.42
C GLY A 1051 -8.37 10.88 -41.28
N GLY A 1052 -8.89 9.69 -40.97
CA GLY A 1052 -9.80 9.43 -39.86
C GLY A 1052 -9.08 9.24 -38.52
N MET A 1053 -9.80 8.79 -37.49
CA MET A 1053 -9.24 8.45 -36.16
C MET A 1053 -8.29 7.24 -36.25
N SER A 1054 -8.50 6.34 -37.19
CA SER A 1054 -7.60 5.21 -37.44
C SER A 1054 -6.44 5.66 -38.34
N ALA A 1055 -5.19 5.37 -37.95
CA ALA A 1055 -4.04 5.63 -38.80
C ALA A 1055 -4.22 4.96 -40.18
N PRO A 1056 -3.81 5.60 -41.29
CA PRO A 1056 -3.76 4.92 -42.57
C PRO A 1056 -2.82 3.72 -42.44
N LYS A 1057 -3.28 2.51 -42.82
CA LYS A 1057 -2.42 1.32 -42.92
C LYS A 1057 -1.26 1.65 -43.86
N VAL A 1058 -0.10 2.02 -43.33
CA VAL A 1058 1.12 2.12 -44.13
C VAL A 1058 1.49 0.68 -44.51
N ARG A 1059 1.20 0.28 -45.75
CA ARG A 1059 1.74 -0.94 -46.35
C ARG A 1059 3.27 -0.80 -46.44
N ARG A 1060 3.99 -1.11 -45.37
CA ARG A 1060 5.42 -1.43 -45.47
C ARG A 1060 5.53 -2.86 -45.99
N LYS A 1061 5.76 -3.00 -47.30
CA LYS A 1061 6.35 -4.23 -47.85
C LYS A 1061 7.78 -4.35 -47.30
N LYS A 1062 8.00 -5.25 -46.35
CA LYS A 1062 9.28 -5.94 -46.17
C LYS A 1062 8.97 -7.42 -45.99
N ALA A 1063 9.56 -8.24 -46.85
CA ALA A 1063 9.46 -9.69 -46.80
C ALA A 1063 10.14 -10.22 -45.53
N PRO A 1064 9.71 -11.39 -44.99
CA PRO A 1064 10.31 -11.98 -43.80
C PRO A 1064 11.52 -12.84 -44.19
N ILE A 1065 12.57 -12.80 -43.36
CA ILE A 1065 13.60 -13.85 -43.30
C ILE A 1065 13.66 -14.29 -41.83
N GLY A 1066 13.19 -15.53 -41.56
CA GLY A 1066 13.38 -16.31 -40.32
C GLY A 1066 12.73 -15.74 -39.05
N THR A 1067 12.04 -16.47 -38.18
CA THR A 1067 11.88 -17.90 -37.88
C THR A 1067 10.41 -18.14 -37.51
N GLY A 1068 9.84 -19.26 -37.96
CA GLY A 1068 8.39 -19.49 -37.98
C GLY A 1068 7.68 -19.70 -36.64
N GLU A 1069 7.52 -18.64 -35.85
CA GLU A 1069 6.53 -18.56 -34.77
C GLU A 1069 5.64 -17.35 -35.01
N GLY A 1070 4.44 -17.58 -35.57
CA GLY A 1070 3.47 -16.53 -35.87
C GLY A 1070 2.67 -16.70 -37.17
N PHE A 1071 2.58 -17.92 -37.71
CA PHE A 1071 1.74 -18.19 -38.89
C PHE A 1071 0.30 -18.50 -38.45
N ASP A 1072 -0.65 -17.67 -38.87
CA ASP A 1072 -2.08 -17.89 -38.67
C ASP A 1072 -2.59 -18.90 -39.71
N TRP A 1073 -2.83 -20.14 -39.27
CA TRP A 1073 -3.31 -21.24 -40.12
C TRP A 1073 -4.76 -21.06 -40.60
N SER A 1074 -5.51 -20.12 -40.01
CA SER A 1074 -6.94 -19.90 -40.30
C SER A 1074 -7.17 -19.47 -41.75
N GLU A 1075 -6.32 -18.55 -42.25
CA GLU A 1075 -6.46 -17.97 -43.59
C GLU A 1075 -6.00 -18.93 -44.71
N HIS A 1076 -5.12 -19.89 -44.38
CA HIS A 1076 -4.62 -20.89 -45.34
C HIS A 1076 -5.58 -22.07 -45.51
N VAL A 1077 -6.33 -22.42 -44.46
CA VAL A 1077 -7.35 -23.48 -44.50
C VAL A 1077 -8.59 -23.04 -45.28
N GLU A 1078 -9.00 -21.77 -45.20
CA GLU A 1078 -10.11 -21.24 -46.02
C GLU A 1078 -9.79 -21.20 -47.53
N HIS A 1079 -8.52 -21.01 -47.89
CA HIS A 1079 -8.09 -20.98 -49.29
C HIS A 1079 -7.93 -22.38 -49.92
N ILE A 1080 -7.74 -23.42 -49.11
CA ILE A 1080 -7.70 -24.84 -49.56
C ILE A 1080 -9.11 -25.44 -49.62
N LEU A 1081 -10.05 -24.95 -48.79
CA LEU A 1081 -11.44 -25.41 -48.76
C LEU A 1081 -12.34 -24.73 -49.80
N SER A 1082 -11.82 -23.74 -50.54
CA SER A 1082 -12.53 -23.02 -51.61
C SER A 1082 -12.00 -23.31 -53.02
N SER A 1083 -11.18 -24.36 -53.17
CA SER A 1083 -10.68 -24.90 -54.45
C SER A 1083 -11.00 -26.38 -54.60
#